data_AF-A0A1E1LEI0-F1
#
_entry.id   AF-A0A1E1LEI0-F1
#
_cell.length_a   1.000
_cell.length_b   1.000
_cell.length_c   1.000
_cell.angle_alpha   90.00
_cell.angle_beta   90.00
_cell.angle_gamma   90.00
#
_symmetry.space_group_name_H-M   'P 1'
#
loop_
_entity.id
_entity.type
_entity.pdbx_description
1 polymer ?
#
loop_
_entity_poly.entity_id
_entity_poly.type
_entity_poly.pdbx_seq_one_letter_code
_entity_poly.pdbx_strand_id
1 'polypeptide(L)'
;MTTDYMSPEQAQALLDILSHHEAYQELRDLRLPGALSRSGTPFQTDGEPNEMPLLHALFTSFFVPLPGLRDVSTEFYQAKCQEIMEAFAKADLSESYEAGYIGIRKTLATATAALIEAPARGYYGGFSKKDLSRTEPHYDTSNPEDVVAAFQDFLQKLVYGTLLDEMFVKAAETDNLKEHDVLVQAAHEYILVILASFLHYILIITPEGQTMLTMMKQANALVPYTAIRQTLKIGNVATMINAMMRLILTKMTLNSVTSFFGLTNSSDAGWNLLQTIIYTVVNWDTNTLKTRITEIERNTLGPSQSQRDLLLAYMDKDRQEHEKCRTMSEAKSEPIVVTIMEEYGGEELNEKQIPLALDYLSAKISLQDRKKIIAILCSGQPDLLSQAVRECVAAYDPIIRALHKAVDLSGTVSDLQAFLDDLLAFTPAGKNSSNASVGDFVRLLRKHQKSCHSFIHQVCKNGPEISTWYKEYARSSAAQFRVNDQKENISISNFGGAGKLTSQLEAAISELPEKQRGQILAECDAYAAYHSHLTTISKSDMIFEVRHEPAPGKLKRAFTSSKSATREPSPTRPGPGPGIFLRRWQAYVNDTAITPARLDGPVRHGGDIDVVTAGRIPKSGAGKDAQVQAADDKEVNDAPKCTRTIGLLGARFREILRETSRTAPTRVELGQEDID
;
A
#
# COMPACT_ATOMS: atom_id res chain seq x y z
N MET A 1 15.12 -11.97 -43.50
CA MET A 1 15.35 -10.67 -42.84
C MET A 1 14.55 -10.68 -41.55
N THR A 2 15.12 -11.25 -40.50
CA THR A 2 14.56 -11.19 -39.14
C THR A 2 14.83 -9.78 -38.63
N THR A 3 13.79 -9.04 -38.27
CA THR A 3 13.93 -7.70 -37.72
C THR A 3 14.71 -7.75 -36.41
N ASP A 4 15.85 -7.08 -36.35
CA ASP A 4 16.69 -6.93 -35.14
C ASP A 4 16.04 -6.04 -34.06
N TYR A 5 14.78 -5.61 -34.24
CA TYR A 5 14.06 -4.69 -33.37
C TYR A 5 12.84 -5.37 -32.75
N MET A 6 12.56 -5.02 -31.48
CA MET A 6 11.38 -5.52 -30.76
C MET A 6 10.10 -4.92 -31.35
N SER A 7 8.98 -5.66 -31.26
CA SER A 7 7.68 -5.03 -31.48
C SER A 7 7.37 -4.03 -30.34
N PRO A 8 6.55 -2.99 -30.58
CA PRO A 8 6.09 -2.10 -29.51
C PRO A 8 5.45 -2.85 -28.33
N GLU A 9 4.70 -3.91 -28.59
CA GLU A 9 4.08 -4.75 -27.56
C GLU A 9 5.13 -5.50 -26.75
N GLN A 10 6.17 -6.03 -27.40
CA GLN A 10 7.28 -6.70 -26.73
C GLN A 10 8.09 -5.73 -25.86
N ALA A 11 8.39 -4.53 -26.38
CA ALA A 11 9.09 -3.50 -25.61
C ALA A 11 8.28 -3.07 -24.38
N GLN A 12 6.97 -2.84 -24.53
CA GLN A 12 6.10 -2.52 -23.39
C GLN A 12 6.04 -3.68 -22.38
N ALA A 13 5.92 -4.92 -22.84
CA ALA A 13 5.89 -6.10 -21.98
C ALA A 13 7.21 -6.25 -21.19
N LEU A 14 8.35 -5.99 -21.84
CA LEU A 14 9.66 -6.02 -21.19
C LEU A 14 9.77 -4.97 -20.08
N LEU A 15 9.39 -3.71 -20.36
CA LEU A 15 9.34 -2.66 -19.34
C LEU A 15 8.41 -3.07 -18.19
N ASP A 16 7.25 -3.63 -18.51
CA ASP A 16 6.26 -4.08 -17.54
C ASP A 16 6.77 -5.20 -16.63
N ILE A 17 7.50 -6.18 -17.18
CA ILE A 17 8.12 -7.28 -16.44
C ILE A 17 9.22 -6.75 -15.50
N LEU A 18 10.14 -5.95 -16.05
CA LEU A 18 11.32 -5.47 -15.31
C LEU A 18 10.93 -4.46 -14.22
N SER A 19 10.02 -3.52 -14.52
CA SER A 19 9.53 -2.56 -13.53
C SER A 19 8.70 -3.21 -12.42
N HIS A 20 7.93 -4.26 -12.72
CA HIS A 20 7.23 -5.07 -11.72
C HIS A 20 8.24 -5.71 -10.76
N HIS A 21 9.22 -6.44 -11.30
CA HIS A 21 10.25 -7.07 -10.50
C HIS A 21 11.04 -6.06 -9.64
N GLU A 22 11.52 -4.97 -10.24
CA GLU A 22 12.35 -3.98 -9.57
C GLU A 22 11.57 -3.23 -8.47
N ALA A 23 10.32 -2.83 -8.71
CA ALA A 23 9.51 -2.12 -7.71
C ALA A 23 9.27 -2.98 -6.46
N TYR A 24 8.98 -4.26 -6.63
CA TYR A 24 8.82 -5.18 -5.51
C TYR A 24 10.14 -5.52 -4.82
N GLN A 25 11.23 -5.70 -5.58
CA GLN A 25 12.55 -5.93 -5.02
C GLN A 25 12.98 -4.76 -4.14
N GLU A 26 12.96 -3.53 -4.64
CA GLU A 26 13.36 -2.35 -3.88
C GLU A 26 12.51 -2.18 -2.61
N LEU A 27 11.17 -2.32 -2.70
CA LEU A 27 10.30 -2.25 -1.51
C LEU A 27 10.61 -3.33 -0.48
N ARG A 28 10.91 -4.56 -0.93
CA ARG A 28 11.30 -5.65 -0.04
C ARG A 28 12.64 -5.35 0.63
N ASP A 29 13.58 -4.78 -0.10
CA ASP A 29 14.95 -4.53 0.37
C ASP A 29 15.01 -3.40 1.41
N LEU A 30 13.95 -2.57 1.56
CA LEU A 30 13.78 -1.65 2.70
C LEU A 30 13.86 -2.32 4.08
N ARG A 31 13.64 -3.64 4.16
CA ARG A 31 13.81 -4.41 5.41
C ARG A 31 15.28 -4.62 5.80
N LEU A 32 16.22 -4.33 4.89
CA LEU A 32 17.65 -4.51 5.11
C LEU A 32 18.26 -3.27 5.77
N PRO A 33 19.07 -3.44 6.85
CA PRO A 33 19.85 -2.35 7.41
C PRO A 33 20.65 -1.59 6.35
N GLY A 34 20.63 -0.27 6.43
CA GLY A 34 21.28 0.64 5.48
C GLY A 34 20.58 0.77 4.13
N ALA A 35 19.41 0.15 3.90
CA ALA A 35 18.70 0.27 2.61
C ALA A 35 18.40 1.73 2.23
N LEU A 36 17.95 2.55 3.19
CA LEU A 36 17.72 3.98 2.93
C LEU A 36 19.02 4.74 2.68
N SER A 37 20.13 4.36 3.32
CA SER A 37 21.44 4.95 3.04
C SER A 37 21.86 4.70 1.58
N ARG A 38 21.52 3.52 1.05
CA ARG A 38 21.74 3.13 -0.34
C ARG A 38 20.63 3.57 -1.30
N SER A 39 19.60 4.29 -0.82
CA SER A 39 18.50 4.77 -1.66
C SER A 39 18.76 6.14 -2.28
N GLY A 40 19.77 6.87 -1.81
CA GLY A 40 20.09 8.23 -2.26
C GLY A 40 19.39 9.34 -1.45
N THR A 41 19.55 10.58 -1.91
CA THR A 41 18.97 11.77 -1.26
C THR A 41 17.43 11.73 -1.24
N PRO A 42 16.77 12.38 -0.26
CA PRO A 42 17.29 13.27 0.79
C PRO A 42 17.86 12.53 2.01
N PHE A 43 17.85 11.19 2.02
CA PHE A 43 18.44 10.39 3.09
C PHE A 43 19.97 10.51 3.10
N GLN A 44 20.57 10.22 4.25
CA GLN A 44 22.02 10.27 4.43
C GLN A 44 22.62 9.04 3.76
N THR A 45 23.45 9.29 2.75
CA THR A 45 24.11 8.24 1.97
C THR A 45 25.45 7.84 2.57
N ASP A 46 25.81 6.57 2.43
CA ASP A 46 27.14 6.03 2.75
C ASP A 46 28.19 6.27 1.65
N GLY A 47 27.78 6.84 0.52
CA GLY A 47 28.63 7.11 -0.65
C GLY A 47 28.59 5.98 -1.70
N GLU A 48 27.87 4.90 -1.43
CA GLU A 48 27.70 3.80 -2.36
C GLU A 48 26.69 4.14 -3.49
N PRO A 49 26.75 3.43 -4.63
CA PRO A 49 25.79 3.62 -5.71
C PRO A 49 24.36 3.36 -5.24
N ASN A 50 23.41 4.19 -5.71
CA ASN A 50 22.00 4.04 -5.38
C ASN A 50 21.48 2.63 -5.76
N GLU A 51 21.13 1.80 -4.79
CA GLU A 51 20.58 0.45 -4.98
C GLU A 51 19.06 0.45 -5.19
N MET A 52 18.42 1.60 -5.05
CA MET A 52 16.96 1.77 -5.15
C MET A 52 16.55 2.89 -6.14
N PRO A 53 17.05 2.86 -7.40
CA PRO A 53 16.84 3.93 -8.36
C PRO A 53 15.36 4.17 -8.71
N LEU A 54 14.50 3.15 -8.68
CA LEU A 54 13.08 3.29 -9.01
C LEU A 54 12.36 4.09 -7.92
N LEU A 55 12.45 3.66 -6.66
CA LEU A 55 11.83 4.35 -5.53
C LEU A 55 12.45 5.73 -5.33
N HIS A 56 13.76 5.87 -5.48
CA HIS A 56 14.43 7.16 -5.37
C HIS A 56 13.92 8.18 -6.41
N ALA A 57 13.80 7.78 -7.68
CA ALA A 57 13.30 8.65 -8.73
C ALA A 57 11.87 9.10 -8.45
N LEU A 58 11.00 8.18 -8.01
CA LEU A 58 9.61 8.51 -7.66
C LEU A 58 9.54 9.41 -6.41
N PHE A 59 10.34 9.12 -5.39
CA PHE A 59 10.37 9.89 -4.15
C PHE A 59 10.86 11.31 -4.39
N THR A 60 11.95 11.49 -5.14
CA THR A 60 12.50 12.82 -5.46
C THR A 60 11.65 13.60 -6.46
N SER A 61 10.94 12.92 -7.38
CA SER A 61 10.12 13.59 -8.40
C SER A 61 8.71 13.95 -7.93
N PHE A 62 8.14 13.18 -6.99
CA PHE A 62 6.75 13.35 -6.56
C PHE A 62 6.62 13.62 -5.05
N PHE A 63 7.41 12.99 -4.19
CA PHE A 63 7.22 13.14 -2.74
C PHE A 63 7.94 14.37 -2.18
N VAL A 64 9.22 14.56 -2.50
CA VAL A 64 10.01 15.71 -2.04
C VAL A 64 9.42 17.05 -2.50
N PRO A 65 8.97 17.22 -3.76
CA PRO A 65 8.43 18.52 -4.22
C PRO A 65 7.02 18.85 -3.70
N LEU A 66 6.38 17.93 -2.96
CA LEU A 66 5.02 18.12 -2.45
C LEU A 66 4.96 19.38 -1.55
N PRO A 67 3.97 20.27 -1.70
CA PRO A 67 3.79 21.42 -0.82
C PRO A 67 3.69 20.99 0.66
N GLY A 68 4.55 21.56 1.51
CA GLY A 68 4.73 21.18 2.91
C GLY A 68 5.92 20.25 3.16
N LEU A 69 6.24 19.33 2.23
CA LEU A 69 7.44 18.48 2.34
C LEU A 69 8.66 19.08 1.66
N ARG A 70 8.48 19.86 0.57
CA ARG A 70 9.59 20.52 -0.13
C ARG A 70 10.41 21.46 0.75
N ASP A 71 9.80 21.94 1.83
CA ASP A 71 10.34 22.93 2.76
C ASP A 71 10.81 22.28 4.08
N VAL A 72 10.70 20.95 4.22
CA VAL A 72 11.18 20.24 5.41
C VAL A 72 12.71 20.15 5.41
N SER A 73 13.32 20.22 6.58
CA SER A 73 14.77 20.16 6.69
C SER A 73 15.31 18.76 6.35
N THR A 74 16.58 18.69 5.94
CA THR A 74 17.25 17.41 5.66
C THR A 74 17.32 16.52 6.91
N GLU A 75 17.41 17.11 8.10
CA GLU A 75 17.43 16.40 9.37
C GLU A 75 16.14 15.59 9.60
N PHE A 76 14.99 16.04 9.10
CA PHE A 76 13.75 15.26 9.18
C PHE A 76 13.90 13.91 8.46
N TYR A 77 14.46 13.92 7.25
CA TYR A 77 14.69 12.69 6.50
C TYR A 77 15.80 11.84 7.13
N GLN A 78 16.93 12.45 7.49
CA GLN A 78 18.15 11.77 7.89
C GLN A 78 18.14 11.32 9.37
N ALA A 79 17.70 12.18 10.28
CA ALA A 79 17.75 11.94 11.72
C ALA A 79 16.39 11.53 12.32
N LYS A 80 15.31 11.48 11.53
CA LYS A 80 14.00 10.96 11.97
C LYS A 80 13.55 9.79 11.12
N CYS A 81 13.16 10.04 9.86
CA CYS A 81 12.61 8.99 9.00
C CYS A 81 13.58 7.82 8.80
N GLN A 82 14.85 8.12 8.49
CA GLN A 82 15.87 7.09 8.29
C GLN A 82 16.18 6.33 9.58
N GLU A 83 16.30 6.99 10.73
CA GLU A 83 16.53 6.31 12.01
C GLU A 83 15.38 5.38 12.42
N ILE A 84 14.12 5.79 12.20
CA ILE A 84 12.94 4.95 12.48
C ILE A 84 12.95 3.71 11.57
N MET A 85 13.18 3.91 10.27
CA MET A 85 13.23 2.82 9.30
C MET A 85 14.41 1.89 9.55
N GLU A 86 15.57 2.43 9.94
CA GLU A 86 16.75 1.66 10.32
C GLU A 86 16.51 0.83 11.60
N ALA A 87 15.77 1.38 12.57
CA ALA A 87 15.36 0.63 13.76
C ALA A 87 14.44 -0.55 13.39
N PHE A 88 13.50 -0.37 12.46
CA PHE A 88 12.68 -1.47 11.95
C PHE A 88 13.48 -2.50 11.15
N ALA A 89 14.43 -2.04 10.32
CA ALA A 89 15.30 -2.92 9.55
C ALA A 89 16.18 -3.78 10.47
N LYS A 90 16.74 -3.19 11.54
CA LYS A 90 17.52 -3.90 12.58
C LYS A 90 16.68 -4.83 13.45
N ALA A 91 15.40 -4.52 13.63
CA ALA A 91 14.51 -5.34 14.46
C ALA A 91 14.23 -6.73 13.86
N ASP A 92 14.49 -6.92 12.57
CA ASP A 92 14.30 -8.20 11.87
C ASP A 92 12.93 -8.82 12.18
N LEU A 93 11.87 -8.07 11.85
CA LEU A 93 10.50 -8.57 12.01
C LEU A 93 10.25 -9.74 11.05
N SER A 94 9.37 -10.65 11.44
CA SER A 94 9.20 -11.96 10.82
C SER A 94 8.54 -12.04 9.45
N GLU A 95 8.97 -13.00 8.65
CA GLU A 95 8.46 -13.23 7.30
C GLU A 95 7.27 -14.18 7.26
N SER A 96 6.47 -14.09 6.19
CA SER A 96 5.33 -14.97 5.98
C SER A 96 5.70 -16.46 5.93
N TYR A 97 6.93 -16.78 5.49
CA TYR A 97 7.38 -18.16 5.36
C TYR A 97 7.33 -18.92 6.70
N GLU A 98 7.93 -18.35 7.74
CA GLU A 98 7.99 -18.96 9.08
C GLU A 98 6.72 -18.70 9.91
N ALA A 99 6.01 -17.61 9.63
CA ALA A 99 4.70 -17.35 10.23
C ALA A 99 3.65 -18.36 9.74
N GLY A 100 3.82 -18.95 8.56
CA GLY A 100 2.89 -19.95 8.00
C GLY A 100 1.64 -19.36 7.35
N TYR A 101 1.55 -18.03 7.20
CA TYR A 101 0.43 -17.31 6.59
C TYR A 101 0.87 -15.93 6.02
N ILE A 102 -0.01 -15.30 5.23
CA ILE A 102 0.20 -13.93 4.71
C ILE A 102 -0.25 -12.90 5.73
N GLY A 103 0.71 -12.25 6.41
CA GLY A 103 0.42 -11.26 7.43
C GLY A 103 0.14 -9.85 6.88
N ILE A 104 -0.43 -8.98 7.73
CA ILE A 104 -0.78 -7.59 7.39
C ILE A 104 0.39 -6.84 6.73
N ARG A 105 1.61 -6.98 7.25
CA ARG A 105 2.79 -6.32 6.69
C ARG A 105 3.06 -6.77 5.24
N LYS A 106 2.97 -8.07 4.96
CA LYS A 106 3.16 -8.62 3.62
C LYS A 106 2.05 -8.18 2.67
N THR A 107 0.80 -8.22 3.14
CA THR A 107 -0.37 -7.72 2.40
C THR A 107 -0.19 -6.25 2.00
N LEU A 108 0.20 -5.38 2.93
CA LEU A 108 0.41 -3.96 2.66
C LEU A 108 1.64 -3.68 1.79
N ALA A 109 2.74 -4.42 1.98
CA ALA A 109 3.94 -4.29 1.16
C ALA A 109 3.69 -4.66 -0.31
N THR A 110 2.99 -5.78 -0.55
CA THR A 110 2.61 -6.23 -1.89
C THR A 110 1.57 -5.30 -2.54
N ALA A 111 0.65 -4.73 -1.75
CA ALA A 111 -0.26 -3.69 -2.23
C ALA A 111 0.50 -2.43 -2.69
N THR A 112 1.46 -2.00 -1.87
CA THR A 112 2.28 -0.82 -2.14
C THR A 112 3.12 -1.03 -3.41
N ALA A 113 3.70 -2.22 -3.59
CA ALA A 113 4.42 -2.57 -4.81
C ALA A 113 3.53 -2.45 -6.06
N ALA A 114 2.35 -3.09 -6.02
CA ALA A 114 1.41 -3.03 -7.13
C ALA A 114 0.93 -1.60 -7.46
N LEU A 115 0.83 -0.72 -6.46
CA LEU A 115 0.45 0.69 -6.64
C LEU A 115 1.61 1.55 -7.19
N ILE A 116 2.83 1.33 -6.71
CA ILE A 116 4.02 2.11 -7.11
C ILE A 116 4.45 1.80 -8.55
N GLU A 117 4.18 0.58 -9.04
CA GLU A 117 4.47 0.19 -10.42
C GLU A 117 3.82 1.09 -11.47
N ALA A 118 2.58 1.54 -11.25
CA ALA A 118 1.86 2.36 -12.21
C ALA A 118 2.55 3.72 -12.48
N PRO A 119 2.84 4.56 -11.46
CA PRO A 119 3.61 5.77 -11.67
C PRO A 119 5.07 5.47 -12.07
N ALA A 120 5.69 4.37 -11.66
CA ALA A 120 7.03 3.99 -12.14
C ALA A 120 7.07 3.82 -13.66
N ARG A 121 6.13 3.06 -14.22
CA ARG A 121 6.00 2.84 -15.67
C ARG A 121 5.65 4.13 -16.39
N GLY A 122 4.78 4.96 -15.82
CA GLY A 122 4.49 6.27 -16.36
C GLY A 122 5.73 7.19 -16.37
N TYR A 123 6.52 7.18 -15.30
CA TYR A 123 7.70 8.04 -15.16
C TYR A 123 8.79 7.66 -16.18
N TYR A 124 9.14 6.38 -16.21
CA TYR A 124 10.20 5.85 -17.08
C TYR A 124 9.74 5.61 -18.51
N GLY A 125 8.54 5.07 -18.72
CA GLY A 125 7.98 4.85 -20.06
C GLY A 125 7.37 6.11 -20.67
N GLY A 126 6.74 6.95 -19.87
CA GLY A 126 5.92 8.06 -20.35
C GLY A 126 4.51 7.61 -20.74
N PHE A 127 3.60 8.57 -20.81
CA PHE A 127 2.22 8.42 -21.24
C PHE A 127 2.12 8.78 -22.71
N SER A 128 1.90 7.79 -23.58
CA SER A 128 1.86 8.01 -25.03
C SER A 128 0.67 8.89 -25.43
N LYS A 129 0.93 9.92 -26.25
CA LYS A 129 -0.12 10.78 -26.83
C LYS A 129 -0.77 10.05 -28.01
N LYS A 130 -2.09 9.84 -27.94
CA LYS A 130 -2.95 9.22 -28.96
C LYS A 130 -4.00 10.22 -29.44
N ASP A 131 -4.67 9.90 -30.54
CA ASP A 131 -5.89 10.61 -30.90
C ASP A 131 -6.93 10.44 -29.78
N LEU A 132 -7.63 11.52 -29.45
CA LEU A 132 -8.70 11.46 -28.45
C LEU A 132 -9.75 10.46 -28.91
N SER A 133 -10.31 9.71 -27.95
CA SER A 133 -11.28 8.66 -28.23
C SER A 133 -12.53 9.20 -28.93
N ARG A 134 -12.82 10.50 -28.76
CA ARG A 134 -13.95 11.19 -29.38
C ARG A 134 -13.56 12.60 -29.85
N THR A 135 -14.03 12.98 -31.04
CA THR A 135 -13.83 14.31 -31.63
C THR A 135 -14.71 15.37 -30.96
N GLU A 136 -15.90 14.98 -30.48
CA GLU A 136 -16.78 15.80 -29.65
C GLU A 136 -16.96 15.11 -28.28
N PRO A 137 -16.70 15.80 -27.15
CA PRO A 137 -16.63 15.18 -25.81
C PRO A 137 -18.02 14.96 -25.22
N HIS A 138 -18.91 14.28 -25.92
CA HIS A 138 -20.14 13.77 -25.32
C HIS A 138 -19.86 12.41 -24.69
N TYR A 139 -19.68 12.39 -23.37
CA TYR A 139 -19.53 11.18 -22.57
C TYR A 139 -20.82 10.96 -21.78
N ASP A 140 -21.37 9.74 -21.78
CA ASP A 140 -22.50 9.40 -20.93
C ASP A 140 -22.01 8.66 -19.68
N THR A 141 -22.16 9.26 -18.49
CA THR A 141 -21.75 8.65 -17.22
C THR A 141 -22.56 7.41 -16.85
N SER A 142 -23.73 7.21 -17.47
CA SER A 142 -24.53 5.99 -17.33
C SER A 142 -24.10 4.88 -18.28
N ASN A 143 -23.27 5.19 -19.29
CA ASN A 143 -22.67 4.24 -20.19
C ASN A 143 -21.26 3.85 -19.71
N PRO A 144 -21.05 2.63 -19.21
CA PRO A 144 -19.76 2.22 -18.69
C PRO A 144 -18.62 2.23 -19.71
N GLU A 145 -18.92 1.94 -20.97
CA GLU A 145 -17.96 2.01 -22.06
C GLU A 145 -17.44 3.44 -22.26
N ASP A 146 -18.31 4.44 -22.08
CA ASP A 146 -17.95 5.86 -22.11
C ASP A 146 -17.09 6.23 -20.90
N VAL A 147 -17.39 5.70 -19.71
CA VAL A 147 -16.60 5.94 -18.49
C VAL A 147 -15.17 5.42 -18.64
N VAL A 148 -14.99 4.24 -19.23
CA VAL A 148 -13.66 3.67 -19.51
C VAL A 148 -12.89 4.51 -20.55
N ALA A 149 -13.55 4.94 -21.63
CA ALA A 149 -12.93 5.77 -22.65
C ALA A 149 -12.56 7.17 -22.12
N ALA A 150 -13.47 7.79 -21.36
CA ALA A 150 -13.28 9.11 -20.76
C ALA A 150 -12.04 9.18 -19.88
N PHE A 151 -11.75 8.13 -19.10
CA PHE A 151 -10.58 8.13 -18.23
C PHE A 151 -9.25 8.23 -18.99
N GLN A 152 -9.13 7.62 -20.18
CA GLN A 152 -7.92 7.74 -21.01
C GLN A 152 -7.76 9.15 -21.57
N ASP A 153 -8.84 9.72 -22.11
CA ASP A 153 -8.84 11.10 -22.61
C ASP A 153 -8.58 12.12 -21.49
N PHE A 154 -9.11 11.86 -20.29
CA PHE A 154 -8.87 12.65 -19.09
C PHE A 154 -7.38 12.66 -18.71
N LEU A 155 -6.74 11.49 -18.61
CA LEU A 155 -5.30 11.39 -18.33
C LEU A 155 -4.48 12.11 -19.41
N GLN A 156 -4.82 11.94 -20.68
CA GLN A 156 -4.13 12.62 -21.77
C GLN A 156 -4.22 14.14 -21.65
N LYS A 157 -5.40 14.68 -21.35
CA LYS A 157 -5.60 16.13 -21.17
C LYS A 157 -4.96 16.66 -19.89
N LEU A 158 -4.79 15.84 -18.84
CA LEU A 158 -4.00 16.21 -17.67
C LEU A 158 -2.51 16.32 -17.98
N VAL A 159 -1.96 15.37 -18.75
CA VAL A 159 -0.52 15.30 -19.08
C VAL A 159 -0.14 16.34 -20.14
N TYR A 160 -0.93 16.46 -21.21
CA TYR A 160 -0.60 17.27 -22.40
C TYR A 160 -1.46 18.51 -22.60
N GLY A 161 -2.55 18.68 -21.86
CA GLY A 161 -3.52 19.76 -22.05
C GLY A 161 -3.60 20.74 -20.87
N THR A 162 -4.69 21.52 -20.84
CA THR A 162 -5.01 22.56 -19.85
C THR A 162 -6.03 22.13 -18.80
N LEU A 163 -6.48 20.86 -18.85
CA LEU A 163 -7.59 20.38 -18.03
C LEU A 163 -7.35 20.56 -16.53
N LEU A 164 -6.09 20.44 -16.07
CA LEU A 164 -5.75 20.68 -14.67
C LEU A 164 -6.11 22.12 -14.25
N ASP A 165 -5.73 23.13 -15.04
CA ASP A 165 -6.04 24.53 -14.76
C ASP A 165 -7.55 24.78 -14.77
N GLU A 166 -8.26 24.21 -15.75
CA GLU A 166 -9.72 24.28 -15.87
C GLU A 166 -10.42 23.66 -14.65
N MET A 167 -9.94 22.52 -14.16
CA MET A 167 -10.49 21.85 -12.99
C MET A 167 -10.34 22.69 -11.71
N PHE A 168 -9.20 23.35 -11.49
CA PHE A 168 -9.01 24.24 -10.33
C PHE A 168 -9.93 25.46 -10.40
N VAL A 169 -10.08 26.07 -11.58
CA VAL A 169 -11.03 27.17 -11.78
C VAL A 169 -12.45 26.70 -11.48
N LYS A 170 -12.86 25.56 -12.05
CA LYS A 170 -14.22 25.06 -11.87
C LYS A 170 -14.51 24.66 -10.43
N ALA A 171 -13.54 24.04 -9.74
CA ALA A 171 -13.66 23.72 -8.33
C ALA A 171 -13.80 24.97 -7.44
N ALA A 172 -13.22 26.11 -7.81
CA ALA A 172 -13.44 27.37 -7.09
C ALA A 172 -14.87 27.91 -7.28
N GLU A 173 -15.51 27.62 -8.42
CA GLU A 173 -16.88 28.07 -8.73
C GLU A 173 -17.93 27.23 -7.99
N THR A 174 -17.75 25.90 -7.95
CA THR A 174 -18.78 24.98 -7.46
C THR A 174 -18.19 23.77 -6.73
N ASP A 175 -18.94 23.26 -5.76
CA ASP A 175 -18.68 22.00 -5.08
C ASP A 175 -19.58 20.86 -5.61
N ASN A 176 -20.33 21.12 -6.68
CA ASN A 176 -21.27 20.18 -7.28
C ASN A 176 -20.64 19.51 -8.50
N LEU A 177 -20.29 18.22 -8.39
CA LEU A 177 -19.70 17.44 -9.49
C LEU A 177 -20.49 17.54 -10.79
N LYS A 178 -21.84 17.63 -10.74
CA LYS A 178 -22.70 17.72 -11.92
C LYS A 178 -22.50 18.98 -12.76
N GLU A 179 -21.89 20.01 -12.19
CA GLU A 179 -21.58 21.26 -12.88
C GLU A 179 -20.19 21.27 -13.51
N HIS A 180 -19.35 20.26 -13.25
CA HIS A 180 -18.06 20.09 -13.93
C HIS A 180 -18.24 19.57 -15.35
N ASP A 181 -17.19 19.70 -16.18
CA ASP A 181 -17.17 19.11 -17.52
C ASP A 181 -17.48 17.61 -17.47
N VAL A 182 -18.23 17.11 -18.46
CA VAL A 182 -18.71 15.73 -18.48
C VAL A 182 -17.55 14.72 -18.52
N LEU A 183 -16.41 15.09 -19.11
CA LEU A 183 -15.17 14.30 -19.04
C LEU A 183 -14.70 14.11 -17.59
N VAL A 184 -14.76 15.17 -16.77
CA VAL A 184 -14.38 15.12 -15.35
C VAL A 184 -15.37 14.27 -14.56
N GLN A 185 -16.67 14.36 -14.85
CA GLN A 185 -17.69 13.53 -14.22
C GLN A 185 -17.48 12.05 -14.50
N ALA A 186 -17.23 11.68 -15.77
CA ALA A 186 -16.97 10.30 -16.16
C ALA A 186 -15.65 9.77 -15.57
N ALA A 187 -14.58 10.57 -15.59
CA ALA A 187 -13.31 10.20 -14.97
C ALA A 187 -13.44 10.03 -13.44
N HIS A 188 -14.24 10.88 -12.78
CA HIS A 188 -14.54 10.73 -11.36
C HIS A 188 -15.23 9.39 -11.06
N GLU A 189 -16.19 8.98 -11.87
CA GLU A 189 -16.86 7.69 -11.71
C GLU A 189 -15.87 6.52 -11.87
N TYR A 190 -14.99 6.58 -12.87
CA TYR A 190 -13.91 5.59 -13.04
C TYR A 190 -13.03 5.49 -11.78
N ILE A 191 -12.54 6.62 -11.27
CA ILE A 191 -11.68 6.68 -10.07
C ILE A 191 -12.40 6.13 -8.84
N LEU A 192 -13.69 6.46 -8.68
CA LEU A 192 -14.51 6.01 -7.57
C LEU A 192 -14.64 4.48 -7.55
N VAL A 193 -14.93 3.86 -8.70
CA VAL A 193 -15.06 2.41 -8.79
C VAL A 193 -13.71 1.71 -8.57
N ILE A 194 -12.60 2.26 -9.07
CA ILE A 194 -11.25 1.75 -8.77
C ILE A 194 -10.94 1.82 -7.26
N LEU A 195 -11.25 2.95 -6.62
CA LEU A 195 -11.04 3.11 -5.17
C LEU A 195 -11.92 2.16 -4.35
N ALA A 196 -13.18 1.96 -4.76
CA ALA A 196 -14.09 0.99 -4.14
C ALA A 196 -13.53 -0.42 -4.23
N SER A 197 -13.02 -0.80 -5.40
CA SER A 197 -12.42 -2.13 -5.64
C SER A 197 -11.17 -2.33 -4.80
N PHE A 198 -10.33 -1.30 -4.67
CA PHE A 198 -9.16 -1.32 -3.79
C PHE A 198 -9.54 -1.51 -2.31
N LEU A 199 -10.51 -0.73 -1.81
CA LEU A 199 -10.99 -0.84 -0.42
C LEU A 199 -11.65 -2.20 -0.15
N HIS A 200 -12.44 -2.71 -1.09
CA HIS A 200 -13.02 -4.04 -1.01
C HIS A 200 -11.93 -5.11 -0.94
N TYR A 201 -10.95 -5.04 -1.84
CA TYR A 201 -9.90 -6.04 -1.92
C TYR A 201 -9.07 -6.07 -0.63
N ILE A 202 -8.58 -4.92 -0.16
CA ILE A 202 -7.75 -4.84 1.05
C ILE A 202 -8.51 -5.25 2.32
N LEU A 203 -9.77 -4.83 2.49
CA LEU A 203 -10.52 -5.03 3.74
C LEU A 203 -11.32 -6.33 3.78
N ILE A 204 -11.70 -6.90 2.63
CA ILE A 204 -12.60 -8.06 2.55
C ILE A 204 -11.92 -9.29 1.93
N ILE A 205 -11.17 -9.13 0.83
CA ILE A 205 -10.63 -10.27 0.08
C ILE A 205 -9.35 -10.81 0.72
N THR A 206 -8.43 -9.91 1.08
CA THR A 206 -7.13 -10.33 1.64
C THR A 206 -7.31 -11.17 2.91
N PRO A 207 -6.42 -12.15 3.17
CA PRO A 207 -6.60 -13.07 4.30
C PRO A 207 -6.78 -12.34 5.64
N GLU A 208 -5.98 -11.30 5.88
CA GLU A 208 -5.98 -10.51 7.13
C GLU A 208 -6.95 -9.31 7.13
N GLY A 209 -7.82 -9.18 6.13
CA GLY A 209 -8.73 -8.03 6.01
C GLY A 209 -9.63 -7.84 7.23
N GLN A 210 -10.08 -8.93 7.85
CA GLN A 210 -10.92 -8.91 9.06
C GLN A 210 -10.16 -8.46 10.31
N THR A 211 -8.93 -8.93 10.48
CA THR A 211 -8.02 -8.46 11.52
C THR A 211 -7.76 -6.96 11.35
N MET A 212 -7.49 -6.52 10.12
CA MET A 212 -7.24 -5.11 9.79
C MET A 212 -8.47 -4.24 10.10
N LEU A 213 -9.66 -4.63 9.66
CA LEU A 213 -10.92 -3.93 9.98
C LEU A 213 -11.14 -3.80 11.49
N THR A 214 -10.89 -4.88 12.23
CA THR A 214 -11.01 -4.89 13.69
C THR A 214 -10.03 -3.92 14.34
N MET A 215 -8.76 -3.95 13.93
CA MET A 215 -7.72 -3.03 14.42
C MET A 215 -8.05 -1.56 14.08
N MET A 216 -8.52 -1.29 12.87
CA MET A 216 -8.94 0.05 12.44
C MET A 216 -10.14 0.55 13.26
N LYS A 217 -11.14 -0.31 13.51
CA LYS A 217 -12.30 0.02 14.32
C LYS A 217 -11.91 0.34 15.77
N GLN A 218 -11.02 -0.48 16.31
CA GLN A 218 -10.42 -0.31 17.62
C GLN A 218 -9.63 1.01 17.74
N ALA A 219 -8.80 1.35 16.75
CA ALA A 219 -8.07 2.61 16.72
C ALA A 219 -9.01 3.82 16.60
N ASN A 220 -9.99 3.76 15.69
CA ASN A 220 -10.98 4.83 15.47
C ASN A 220 -11.77 5.16 16.74
N ALA A 221 -12.14 4.15 17.52
CA ALA A 221 -12.86 4.33 18.78
C ALA A 221 -12.06 5.08 19.87
N LEU A 222 -10.72 5.08 19.77
CA LEU A 222 -9.83 5.78 20.70
C LEU A 222 -9.54 7.23 20.26
N VAL A 223 -9.97 7.65 19.07
CA VAL A 223 -9.72 9.01 18.57
C VAL A 223 -10.65 10.01 19.29
N PRO A 224 -10.11 11.06 19.93
CA PRO A 224 -10.91 12.03 20.67
C PRO A 224 -11.53 13.09 19.75
N TYR A 225 -12.40 12.67 18.82
CA TYR A 225 -12.97 13.54 17.78
C TYR A 225 -13.58 14.84 18.31
N THR A 226 -14.27 14.80 19.44
CA THR A 226 -14.85 16.00 20.04
C THR A 226 -13.77 16.99 20.49
N ALA A 227 -12.71 16.52 21.15
CA ALA A 227 -11.62 17.38 21.57
C ALA A 227 -10.87 17.97 20.37
N ILE A 228 -10.55 17.14 19.37
CA ILE A 228 -9.91 17.58 18.11
C ILE A 228 -10.73 18.70 17.46
N ARG A 229 -12.04 18.50 17.30
CA ARG A 229 -12.93 19.51 16.70
C ARG A 229 -13.00 20.80 17.50
N GLN A 230 -13.05 20.73 18.82
CA GLN A 230 -13.04 21.94 19.66
C GLN A 230 -11.72 22.70 19.53
N THR A 231 -10.59 21.99 19.47
CA THR A 231 -9.28 22.59 19.25
C THR A 231 -9.20 23.27 17.88
N LEU A 232 -9.71 22.64 16.82
CA LEU A 232 -9.70 23.21 15.45
C LEU A 232 -10.56 24.48 15.30
N LYS A 233 -11.51 24.72 16.21
CA LYS A 233 -12.33 25.95 16.24
C LYS A 233 -11.61 27.16 16.83
N ILE A 234 -10.40 26.99 17.37
CA ILE A 234 -9.60 28.10 17.89
C ILE A 234 -9.26 29.06 16.74
N GLY A 235 -9.65 30.33 16.86
CA GLY A 235 -9.50 31.31 15.78
C GLY A 235 -8.07 31.74 15.47
N ASN A 236 -7.15 31.66 16.45
CA ASN A 236 -5.73 31.92 16.20
C ASN A 236 -5.00 30.62 15.83
N VAL A 237 -4.43 30.54 14.62
CA VAL A 237 -3.79 29.33 14.10
C VAL A 237 -2.62 28.86 14.96
N ALA A 238 -1.75 29.76 15.44
CA ALA A 238 -0.60 29.35 16.25
C ALA A 238 -1.06 28.73 17.58
N THR A 239 -2.07 29.32 18.23
CA THR A 239 -2.70 28.75 19.42
C THR A 239 -3.38 27.41 19.10
N MET A 240 -4.07 27.30 17.97
CA MET A 240 -4.71 26.06 17.51
C MET A 240 -3.68 24.94 17.33
N ILE A 241 -2.59 25.18 16.59
CA ILE A 241 -1.52 24.21 16.35
C ILE A 241 -0.89 23.80 17.68
N ASN A 242 -0.54 24.75 18.54
CA ASN A 242 0.02 24.45 19.86
C ASN A 242 -0.91 23.60 20.73
N ALA A 243 -2.22 23.91 20.73
CA ALA A 243 -3.21 23.13 21.44
C ALA A 243 -3.37 21.73 20.85
N MET A 244 -3.33 21.58 19.52
CA MET A 244 -3.40 20.28 18.85
C MET A 244 -2.17 19.43 19.14
N MET A 245 -0.98 20.03 19.08
CA MET A 245 0.27 19.36 19.42
C MET A 245 0.31 18.92 20.88
N ARG A 246 -0.26 19.72 21.80
CA ARG A 246 -0.46 19.29 23.19
C ARG A 246 -1.45 18.14 23.29
N LEU A 247 -2.57 18.18 22.58
CA LEU A 247 -3.55 17.09 22.59
C LEU A 247 -2.95 15.76 22.12
N ILE A 248 -2.12 15.78 21.07
CA ILE A 248 -1.56 14.57 20.45
C ILE A 248 -0.29 14.09 21.18
N LEU A 249 0.62 14.99 21.53
CA LEU A 249 1.98 14.65 21.99
C LEU A 249 2.25 14.87 23.48
N THR A 250 1.28 15.40 24.25
CA THR A 250 1.46 15.46 25.71
C THR A 250 1.41 14.06 26.29
N LYS A 251 2.43 13.73 27.08
CA LYS A 251 2.50 12.47 27.82
C LYS A 251 1.32 12.37 28.78
N MET A 252 0.55 11.30 28.67
CA MET A 252 -0.56 11.02 29.57
C MET A 252 -0.07 10.37 30.85
N THR A 253 -0.73 10.72 31.95
CA THR A 253 -0.54 10.05 33.24
C THR A 253 -1.49 8.86 33.34
N LEU A 254 -1.17 7.91 34.23
CA LEU A 254 -1.98 6.71 34.49
C LEU A 254 -3.46 7.05 34.76
N ASN A 255 -3.70 8.12 35.52
CA ASN A 255 -5.05 8.58 35.90
C ASN A 255 -5.84 9.15 34.71
N SER A 256 -5.15 9.73 33.73
CA SER A 256 -5.78 10.25 32.51
C SER A 256 -6.22 9.12 31.60
N VAL A 257 -5.41 8.05 31.48
CA VAL A 257 -5.72 6.89 30.64
C VAL A 257 -6.89 6.07 31.21
N THR A 258 -6.93 5.86 32.52
CA THR A 258 -8.04 5.13 33.18
C THR A 258 -9.37 5.87 33.07
N SER A 259 -9.36 7.19 33.25
CA SER A 259 -10.57 8.03 33.16
C SER A 259 -11.06 8.21 31.72
N PHE A 260 -10.13 8.44 30.78
CA PHE A 260 -10.48 8.76 29.40
C PHE A 260 -10.78 7.51 28.55
N PHE A 261 -10.05 6.41 28.76
CA PHE A 261 -10.18 5.19 27.96
C PHE A 261 -10.74 3.99 28.72
N GLY A 262 -10.96 4.09 30.03
CA GLY A 262 -11.43 2.95 30.84
C GLY A 262 -10.41 1.81 30.96
N LEU A 263 -9.14 2.04 30.60
CA LEU A 263 -8.09 1.03 30.61
C LEU A 263 -7.38 1.01 31.96
N THR A 264 -7.35 -0.15 32.64
CA THR A 264 -6.76 -0.32 33.98
C THR A 264 -5.34 -0.89 33.98
N ASN A 265 -4.72 -1.06 32.81
CA ASN A 265 -3.38 -1.66 32.73
C ASN A 265 -2.31 -0.67 33.21
N SER A 266 -1.50 -1.12 34.15
CA SER A 266 -0.36 -0.41 34.74
C SER A 266 0.77 -0.26 33.73
N SER A 267 0.83 0.89 33.04
CA SER A 267 2.06 1.33 32.39
C SER A 267 2.46 2.70 32.91
N ASP A 268 3.50 2.75 33.75
CA ASP A 268 4.25 3.96 34.15
C ASP A 268 4.95 4.67 32.96
N ALA A 269 4.65 4.28 31.71
CA ALA A 269 5.46 4.58 30.53
C ALA A 269 5.33 6.02 29.99
N GLY A 270 4.38 6.84 30.48
CA GLY A 270 4.25 8.24 30.07
C GLY A 270 4.13 8.43 28.55
N TRP A 271 3.29 7.64 27.87
CA TRP A 271 3.06 7.77 26.43
C TRP A 271 2.14 8.93 26.09
N ASN A 272 2.30 9.50 24.90
CA ASN A 272 1.34 10.46 24.37
C ASN A 272 0.09 9.78 23.76
N LEU A 273 -0.85 10.55 23.22
CA LEU A 273 -2.09 10.02 22.63
C LEU A 273 -1.84 9.08 21.47
N LEU A 274 -1.01 9.48 20.51
CA LEU A 274 -0.70 8.65 19.34
C LEU A 274 -0.09 7.31 19.76
N GLN A 275 0.90 7.35 20.65
CA GLN A 275 1.56 6.17 21.20
C GLN A 275 0.62 5.30 22.04
N THR A 276 -0.31 5.91 22.79
CA THR A 276 -1.32 5.19 23.58
C THR A 276 -2.29 4.43 22.68
N ILE A 277 -2.74 5.03 21.56
CA ILE A 277 -3.60 4.36 20.58
C ILE A 277 -2.84 3.18 19.97
N ILE A 278 -1.62 3.39 19.48
CA ILE A 278 -0.78 2.34 18.88
C ILE A 278 -0.58 1.20 19.88
N TYR A 279 -0.13 1.50 21.10
CA TYR A 279 0.10 0.49 22.13
C TYR A 279 -1.18 -0.29 22.46
N THR A 280 -2.31 0.39 22.65
CA THR A 280 -3.56 -0.25 23.07
C THR A 280 -4.02 -1.27 22.03
N VAL A 281 -4.04 -0.88 20.76
CA VAL A 281 -4.46 -1.75 19.65
C VAL A 281 -3.50 -2.95 19.50
N VAL A 282 -2.19 -2.71 19.54
CA VAL A 282 -1.17 -3.77 19.45
C VAL A 282 -1.20 -4.69 20.68
N ASN A 283 -1.53 -4.17 21.86
CA ASN A 283 -1.60 -4.95 23.09
C ASN A 283 -2.84 -5.85 23.15
N TRP A 284 -3.96 -5.46 22.53
CA TRP A 284 -5.12 -6.34 22.36
C TRP A 284 -4.78 -7.58 21.53
N ASP A 285 -4.03 -7.41 20.43
CA ASP A 285 -3.52 -8.53 19.62
C ASP A 285 -2.49 -9.37 20.40
N THR A 286 -1.64 -8.72 21.20
CA THR A 286 -0.67 -9.39 22.08
C THR A 286 -1.34 -10.33 23.09
N ASN A 287 -2.41 -9.90 23.74
CA ASN A 287 -3.12 -10.73 24.73
C ASN A 287 -3.76 -11.96 24.08
N THR A 288 -4.32 -11.76 22.89
CA THR A 288 -4.86 -12.81 22.04
C THR A 288 -3.81 -13.88 21.70
N LEU A 289 -2.63 -13.45 21.25
CA LEU A 289 -1.50 -14.35 20.96
C LEU A 289 -1.05 -15.13 22.20
N LYS A 290 -0.97 -14.48 23.37
CA LYS A 290 -0.63 -15.14 24.64
C LYS A 290 -1.63 -16.24 25.02
N THR A 291 -2.93 -16.00 24.80
CA THR A 291 -3.95 -17.03 25.02
C THR A 291 -3.71 -18.24 24.11
N ARG A 292 -3.47 -18.03 22.81
CA ARG A 292 -3.18 -19.13 21.87
C ARG A 292 -1.93 -19.93 22.25
N ILE A 293 -0.86 -19.23 22.63
CA ILE A 293 0.38 -19.84 23.12
C ILE A 293 0.09 -20.74 24.33
N THR A 294 -0.70 -20.26 25.30
CA THR A 294 -1.05 -21.02 26.50
C THR A 294 -1.93 -22.23 26.17
N GLU A 295 -2.84 -22.13 25.19
CA GLU A 295 -3.62 -23.28 24.70
C GLU A 295 -2.72 -24.38 24.14
N ILE A 296 -1.71 -24.01 23.33
CA ILE A 296 -0.75 -24.97 22.75
C ILE A 296 0.14 -25.56 23.84
N GLU A 297 0.61 -24.76 24.80
CA GLU A 297 1.49 -25.22 25.87
C GLU A 297 0.85 -26.28 26.77
N ARG A 298 -0.49 -26.24 26.89
CA ARG A 298 -1.31 -27.20 27.65
C ARG A 298 -1.77 -28.40 26.82
N ASN A 299 -1.57 -28.40 25.51
CA ASN A 299 -2.01 -29.48 24.63
C ASN A 299 -1.06 -30.67 24.75
N THR A 300 -1.58 -31.84 25.13
CA THR A 300 -0.78 -33.07 25.29
C THR A 300 -0.22 -33.61 23.97
N LEU A 301 -0.79 -33.20 22.83
CA LEU A 301 -0.27 -33.52 21.49
C LEU A 301 0.73 -32.47 20.97
N GLY A 302 0.98 -31.40 21.75
CA GLY A 302 1.88 -30.32 21.38
C GLY A 302 3.37 -30.69 21.48
N PRO A 303 4.25 -29.77 21.04
CA PRO A 303 5.69 -29.94 21.21
C PRO A 303 6.07 -30.03 22.70
N SER A 304 7.07 -30.86 22.99
CA SER A 304 7.65 -31.02 24.33
C SER A 304 8.29 -29.71 24.82
N GLN A 305 8.62 -29.63 26.11
CA GLN A 305 9.28 -28.44 26.64
C GLN A 305 10.64 -28.19 25.95
N SER A 306 11.44 -29.24 25.74
CA SER A 306 12.74 -29.15 25.04
C SER A 306 12.58 -28.65 23.60
N GLN A 307 11.60 -29.17 22.86
CA GLN A 307 11.28 -28.71 21.51
C GLN A 307 10.85 -27.23 21.50
N ARG A 308 10.00 -26.82 22.44
CA ARG A 308 9.57 -25.41 22.56
C ARG A 308 10.75 -24.49 22.88
N ASP A 309 11.62 -24.89 23.80
CA ASP A 309 12.78 -24.09 24.19
C ASP A 309 13.74 -23.91 23.01
N LEU A 310 13.92 -24.92 22.16
CA LEU A 310 14.72 -24.79 20.94
C LEU A 310 14.08 -23.83 19.92
N LEU A 311 12.76 -23.89 19.73
CA LEU A 311 12.05 -22.93 18.86
C LEU A 311 12.19 -21.50 19.37
N LEU A 312 12.17 -21.28 20.69
CA LEU A 312 12.42 -19.97 21.29
C LEU A 312 13.87 -19.53 21.07
N ALA A 313 14.84 -20.42 21.25
CA ALA A 313 16.25 -20.13 21.01
C ALA A 313 16.56 -19.80 19.55
N TYR A 314 15.82 -20.41 18.60
CA TYR A 314 15.89 -20.06 17.18
C TYR A 314 15.47 -18.61 16.93
N MET A 315 14.43 -18.11 17.61
CA MET A 315 13.94 -16.73 17.42
C MET A 315 14.95 -15.64 17.82
N ASP A 316 15.94 -15.98 18.63
CA ASP A 316 17.01 -15.08 19.07
C ASP A 316 18.25 -15.17 18.17
N LYS A 317 18.22 -15.98 17.10
CA LYS A 317 19.28 -16.05 16.09
C LYS A 317 19.29 -14.80 15.23
N ASP A 318 20.40 -14.61 14.52
CA ASP A 318 20.52 -13.51 13.57
C ASP A 318 19.78 -13.81 12.26
N ARG A 319 19.64 -12.77 11.44
CA ARG A 319 18.98 -12.83 10.14
C ARG A 319 19.57 -13.87 9.21
N GLN A 320 20.90 -14.05 9.22
CA GLN A 320 21.58 -14.97 8.29
C GLN A 320 21.19 -16.41 8.62
N GLU A 321 21.15 -16.75 9.91
CA GLU A 321 20.67 -18.05 10.38
C GLU A 321 19.17 -18.27 10.09
N HIS A 322 18.33 -17.24 10.24
CA HIS A 322 16.92 -17.32 9.83
C HIS A 322 16.78 -17.59 8.32
N GLU A 323 17.54 -16.87 7.48
CA GLU A 323 17.51 -17.03 6.02
C GLU A 323 18.07 -18.38 5.55
N LYS A 324 19.13 -18.86 6.19
CA LYS A 324 19.68 -20.20 5.99
C LYS A 324 18.63 -21.27 6.28
N CYS A 325 17.96 -21.21 7.43
CA CYS A 325 16.92 -22.19 7.78
C CYS A 325 15.74 -22.16 6.80
N ARG A 326 15.30 -20.97 6.36
CA ARG A 326 14.26 -20.84 5.33
C ARG A 326 14.68 -21.48 4.00
N THR A 327 15.89 -21.18 3.53
CA THR A 327 16.43 -21.73 2.28
C THR A 327 16.55 -23.26 2.34
N MET A 328 16.99 -23.81 3.47
CA MET A 328 17.07 -25.25 3.69
C MET A 328 15.69 -25.91 3.72
N SER A 329 14.74 -25.32 4.46
CA SER A 329 13.36 -25.80 4.54
C SER A 329 12.70 -25.82 3.16
N GLU A 330 12.91 -24.78 2.35
CA GLU A 330 12.38 -24.68 0.99
C GLU A 330 13.02 -25.73 0.07
N ALA A 331 14.36 -25.84 0.09
CA ALA A 331 15.10 -26.79 -0.75
C ALA A 331 14.79 -28.25 -0.43
N LYS A 332 14.58 -28.58 0.84
CA LYS A 332 14.20 -29.93 1.28
C LYS A 332 12.69 -30.17 1.19
N SER A 333 11.88 -29.14 1.00
CA SER A 333 10.40 -29.21 1.08
C SER A 333 9.93 -29.84 2.41
N GLU A 334 10.51 -29.35 3.52
CA GLU A 334 10.17 -29.80 4.87
C GLU A 334 9.66 -28.62 5.73
N PRO A 335 8.80 -28.85 6.74
CA PRO A 335 8.36 -27.79 7.63
C PRO A 335 9.53 -27.11 8.34
N ILE A 336 9.54 -25.78 8.41
CA ILE A 336 10.64 -25.02 9.01
C ILE A 336 10.95 -25.45 10.45
N VAL A 337 9.94 -25.84 11.22
CA VAL A 337 10.13 -26.36 12.58
C VAL A 337 10.93 -27.66 12.60
N VAL A 338 10.81 -28.51 11.57
CA VAL A 338 11.62 -29.73 11.43
C VAL A 338 13.06 -29.35 11.08
N THR A 339 13.26 -28.45 10.10
CA THR A 339 14.60 -27.92 9.76
C THR A 339 15.31 -27.32 10.97
N ILE A 340 14.59 -26.58 11.82
CA ILE A 340 15.13 -26.01 13.06
C ILE A 340 15.56 -27.12 14.03
N MET A 341 14.76 -28.17 14.21
CA MET A 341 15.16 -29.29 15.09
C MET A 341 16.42 -29.98 14.55
N GLU A 342 16.49 -30.26 13.25
CA GLU A 342 17.65 -30.91 12.65
C GLU A 342 18.92 -30.07 12.74
N GLU A 343 18.84 -28.79 12.35
CA GLU A 343 20.02 -27.90 12.28
C GLU A 343 20.61 -27.60 13.65
N TYR A 344 19.77 -27.53 14.69
CA TYR A 344 20.20 -27.16 16.04
C TYR A 344 20.19 -28.32 17.05
N GLY A 345 20.09 -29.57 16.58
CA GLY A 345 20.24 -30.77 17.41
C GLY A 345 19.08 -31.01 18.39
N GLY A 346 17.86 -30.66 17.99
CA GLY A 346 16.62 -30.88 18.73
C GLY A 346 16.05 -32.30 18.62
N GLU A 347 15.13 -32.63 19.52
CA GLU A 347 14.33 -33.86 19.44
C GLU A 347 13.37 -33.83 18.23
N GLU A 348 13.31 -34.93 17.47
CA GLU A 348 12.44 -35.05 16.30
C GLU A 348 10.96 -34.78 16.64
N LEU A 349 10.31 -33.99 15.78
CA LEU A 349 8.87 -33.72 15.87
C LEU A 349 8.09 -34.83 15.15
N ASN A 350 7.12 -35.43 15.84
CA ASN A 350 6.21 -36.36 15.18
C ASN A 350 5.13 -35.63 14.37
N GLU A 351 4.44 -36.36 13.47
CA GLU A 351 3.42 -35.80 12.57
C GLU A 351 2.30 -35.01 13.28
N LYS A 352 1.94 -35.39 14.51
CA LYS A 352 0.90 -34.70 15.29
C LYS A 352 1.41 -33.41 15.94
N GLN A 353 2.70 -33.37 16.27
CA GLN A 353 3.35 -32.21 16.88
C GLN A 353 3.65 -31.11 15.86
N ILE A 354 3.99 -31.46 14.62
CA ILE A 354 4.41 -30.50 13.58
C ILE A 354 3.42 -29.33 13.41
N PRO A 355 2.10 -29.53 13.23
CA PRO A 355 1.16 -28.41 13.08
C PRO A 355 1.09 -27.51 14.33
N LEU A 356 1.19 -28.09 15.52
CA LEU A 356 1.16 -27.34 16.78
C LEU A 356 2.49 -26.61 17.04
N ALA A 357 3.62 -27.15 16.59
CA ALA A 357 4.92 -26.50 16.63
C ALA A 357 4.98 -25.30 15.66
N LEU A 358 4.44 -25.45 14.45
CA LEU A 358 4.31 -24.35 13.49
C LEU A 358 3.46 -23.21 14.05
N ASP A 359 2.30 -23.54 14.63
CA ASP A 359 1.42 -22.55 15.25
C ASP A 359 2.06 -21.90 16.49
N TYR A 360 2.79 -22.68 17.29
CA TYR A 360 3.55 -22.16 18.43
C TYR A 360 4.61 -21.13 18.00
N LEU A 361 5.43 -21.49 17.00
CA LEU A 361 6.45 -20.62 16.43
C LEU A 361 5.81 -19.35 15.85
N SER A 362 4.77 -19.50 15.03
CA SER A 362 4.01 -18.39 14.44
C SER A 362 3.46 -17.41 15.48
N ALA A 363 2.84 -17.93 16.55
CA ALA A 363 2.28 -17.11 17.62
C ALA A 363 3.36 -16.39 18.45
N LYS A 364 4.49 -17.06 18.74
CA LYS A 364 5.62 -16.47 19.49
C LYS A 364 6.33 -15.40 18.68
N ILE A 365 6.63 -15.68 17.42
CA ILE A 365 7.24 -14.73 16.49
C ILE A 365 6.32 -13.51 16.29
N SER A 366 5.02 -13.74 16.04
CA SER A 366 4.05 -12.65 15.98
C SER A 366 4.10 -11.80 17.24
N LEU A 367 4.07 -12.42 18.43
CA LEU A 367 4.13 -11.72 19.71
C LEU A 367 5.43 -10.90 19.87
N GLN A 368 6.56 -11.44 19.45
CA GLN A 368 7.85 -10.74 19.47
C GLN A 368 7.84 -9.52 18.54
N ASP A 369 7.28 -9.64 17.34
CA ASP A 369 7.14 -8.53 16.41
C ASP A 369 6.31 -7.39 17.01
N ARG A 370 5.18 -7.69 17.67
CA ARG A 370 4.35 -6.66 18.33
C ARG A 370 5.13 -5.92 19.41
N LYS A 371 5.92 -6.65 20.20
CA LYS A 371 6.81 -6.06 21.21
C LYS A 371 7.88 -5.17 20.58
N LYS A 372 8.54 -5.62 19.50
CA LYS A 372 9.53 -4.84 18.75
C LYS A 372 8.91 -3.56 18.16
N ILE A 373 7.71 -3.64 17.58
CA ILE A 373 6.98 -2.47 17.05
C ILE A 373 6.66 -1.46 18.17
N ILE A 374 6.13 -1.92 19.31
CA ILE A 374 5.90 -1.05 20.49
C ILE A 374 7.22 -0.44 20.97
N ALA A 375 8.30 -1.23 20.99
CA ALA A 375 9.60 -0.78 21.45
C ALA A 375 10.13 0.39 20.61
N ILE A 376 9.97 0.30 19.28
CA ILE A 376 10.43 1.32 18.33
C ILE A 376 9.56 2.56 18.36
N LEU A 377 8.23 2.40 18.31
CA LEU A 377 7.30 3.53 18.14
C LEU A 377 6.88 4.22 19.44
N CYS A 378 6.83 3.49 20.56
CA CYS A 378 6.24 3.98 21.79
C CYS A 378 7.25 4.13 22.93
N SER A 379 8.24 3.23 23.06
CA SER A 379 9.21 3.28 24.17
C SER A 379 10.65 3.58 23.74
N GLY A 380 10.87 3.92 22.47
CA GLY A 380 12.18 4.27 21.94
C GLY A 380 12.80 5.45 22.68
N GLN A 381 14.10 5.39 22.93
CA GLN A 381 14.90 6.49 23.46
C GLN A 381 16.04 6.78 22.47
N PRO A 382 16.06 7.96 21.82
CA PRO A 382 15.08 9.05 21.93
C PRO A 382 13.70 8.72 21.33
N ASP A 383 12.67 9.50 21.70
CA ASP A 383 11.32 9.37 21.12
C ASP A 383 11.27 9.97 19.71
N LEU A 384 11.72 9.17 18.74
CA LEU A 384 11.83 9.56 17.33
C LEU A 384 10.46 9.83 16.70
N LEU A 385 9.42 9.07 17.06
CA LEU A 385 8.08 9.24 16.48
C LEU A 385 7.50 10.61 16.86
N SER A 386 7.54 10.98 18.14
CA SER A 386 7.04 12.28 18.57
C SER A 386 7.82 13.45 17.97
N GLN A 387 9.13 13.29 17.77
CA GLN A 387 9.97 14.30 17.12
C GLN A 387 9.63 14.43 15.64
N ALA A 388 9.53 13.32 14.91
CA ALA A 388 9.12 13.30 13.50
C ALA A 388 7.76 13.97 13.30
N VAL A 389 6.78 13.70 14.17
CA VAL A 389 5.46 14.37 14.12
C VAL A 389 5.59 15.89 14.34
N ARG A 390 6.44 16.35 15.27
CA ARG A 390 6.67 17.79 15.51
C ARG A 390 7.27 18.48 14.30
N GLU A 391 8.30 17.90 13.71
CA GLU A 391 8.98 18.46 12.54
C GLU A 391 8.06 18.46 11.31
N CYS A 392 7.30 17.38 11.09
CA CYS A 392 6.31 17.32 10.02
C CYS A 392 5.22 18.40 10.20
N VAL A 393 4.66 18.56 11.40
CA VAL A 393 3.67 19.62 11.65
C VAL A 393 4.26 21.02 11.47
N ALA A 394 5.53 21.22 11.86
CA ALA A 394 6.22 22.48 11.63
C ALA A 394 6.40 22.78 10.13
N ALA A 395 6.79 21.78 9.33
CA ALA A 395 6.93 21.91 7.88
C ALA A 395 5.60 22.22 7.18
N TYR A 396 4.50 21.68 7.72
CA TYR A 396 3.15 21.96 7.25
C TYR A 396 2.53 23.23 7.85
N ASP A 397 3.20 24.00 8.71
CA ASP A 397 2.63 25.22 9.32
C ASP A 397 2.06 26.21 8.28
N PRO A 398 2.75 26.52 7.16
CA PRO A 398 2.18 27.37 6.11
C PRO A 398 0.90 26.79 5.49
N ILE A 399 0.88 25.47 5.24
CA ILE A 399 -0.28 24.76 4.69
C ILE A 399 -1.45 24.78 5.70
N ILE A 400 -1.18 24.50 6.97
CA ILE A 400 -2.18 24.49 8.04
C ILE A 400 -2.79 25.87 8.22
N ARG A 401 -1.99 26.95 8.15
CA ARG A 401 -2.47 28.34 8.18
C ARG A 401 -3.38 28.65 7.00
N ALA A 402 -2.96 28.28 5.80
CA ALA A 402 -3.77 28.50 4.60
C ALA A 402 -5.09 27.72 4.66
N LEU A 403 -5.07 26.47 5.11
CA LEU A 403 -6.25 25.64 5.29
C LEU A 403 -7.21 26.16 6.36
N HIS A 404 -6.69 26.58 7.53
CA HIS A 404 -7.52 27.14 8.61
C HIS A 404 -8.28 28.37 8.17
N LYS A 405 -7.67 29.20 7.31
CA LYS A 405 -8.33 30.37 6.71
C LYS A 405 -9.35 29.98 5.63
N ALA A 406 -9.09 28.91 4.88
CA ALA A 406 -9.87 28.57 3.70
C ALA A 406 -11.05 27.61 3.96
N VAL A 407 -10.96 26.77 5.00
CA VAL A 407 -11.86 25.61 5.18
C VAL A 407 -12.36 25.53 6.62
N ASP A 408 -13.61 25.07 6.82
CA ASP A 408 -14.06 24.58 8.12
C ASP A 408 -13.36 23.25 8.47
N LEU A 409 -12.22 23.34 9.16
CA LEU A 409 -11.46 22.18 9.63
C LEU A 409 -12.26 21.30 10.60
N SER A 410 -13.10 21.88 11.45
CA SER A 410 -13.93 21.10 12.39
C SER A 410 -15.03 20.32 11.66
N GLY A 411 -15.66 20.95 10.67
CA GLY A 411 -16.61 20.29 9.76
C GLY A 411 -15.95 19.15 9.01
N THR A 412 -14.76 19.40 8.43
CA THR A 412 -13.97 18.40 7.70
C THR A 412 -13.65 17.16 8.55
N VAL A 413 -13.26 17.34 9.81
CA VAL A 413 -13.04 16.20 10.74
C VAL A 413 -14.34 15.47 11.06
N SER A 414 -15.48 16.17 11.12
CA SER A 414 -16.79 15.53 11.33
C SER A 414 -17.19 14.66 10.14
N ASP A 415 -16.92 15.14 8.92
CA ASP A 415 -17.17 14.39 7.68
C ASP A 415 -16.27 13.16 7.57
N LEU A 416 -14.98 13.30 7.90
CA LEU A 416 -14.05 12.16 7.96
C LEU A 416 -14.51 11.11 8.98
N GLN A 417 -14.93 11.54 10.18
CA GLN A 417 -15.46 10.64 11.19
C GLN A 417 -16.69 9.88 10.67
N ALA A 418 -17.63 10.57 10.03
CA ALA A 418 -18.83 9.95 9.47
C ALA A 418 -18.52 8.92 8.38
N PHE A 419 -17.53 9.21 7.52
CA PHE A 419 -17.05 8.25 6.51
C PHE A 419 -16.42 7.02 7.17
N LEU A 420 -15.52 7.21 8.14
CA LEU A 420 -14.86 6.11 8.85
C LEU A 420 -15.86 5.24 9.61
N ASP A 421 -16.84 5.84 10.27
CA ASP A 421 -17.89 5.09 10.99
C ASP A 421 -18.71 4.20 10.04
N ASP A 422 -19.06 4.69 8.84
CA ASP A 422 -19.77 3.90 7.84
C ASP A 422 -18.87 2.84 7.18
N LEU A 423 -17.60 3.13 6.92
CA LEU A 423 -16.62 2.18 6.39
C LEU A 423 -16.43 1.00 7.35
N LEU A 424 -16.22 1.31 8.64
CA LEU A 424 -15.98 0.33 9.69
C LEU A 424 -17.23 -0.47 10.06
N ALA A 425 -18.42 -0.04 9.62
CA ALA A 425 -19.65 -0.81 9.73
C ALA A 425 -19.64 -2.08 8.84
N PHE A 426 -18.71 -2.20 7.89
CA PHE A 426 -18.49 -3.44 7.14
C PHE A 426 -17.76 -4.53 7.94
N THR A 427 -17.30 -4.24 9.16
CA THR A 427 -16.81 -5.28 10.07
C THR A 427 -17.96 -6.28 10.37
N PRO A 428 -17.79 -7.59 10.09
CA PRO A 428 -18.79 -8.62 10.34
C PRO A 428 -19.27 -8.59 11.79
N ALA A 429 -20.60 -8.65 11.98
CA ALA A 429 -21.23 -8.66 13.30
C ALA A 429 -21.64 -10.07 13.76
N GLY A 430 -21.33 -11.13 13.00
CA GLY A 430 -21.63 -12.52 13.38
C GLY A 430 -21.68 -13.51 12.21
N LYS A 431 -22.12 -14.75 12.48
CA LYS A 431 -22.05 -15.92 11.58
C LYS A 431 -22.79 -15.81 10.23
N ASN A 432 -23.74 -14.88 10.09
CA ASN A 432 -24.63 -14.78 8.91
C ASN A 432 -24.49 -13.46 8.13
N SER A 433 -23.43 -12.67 8.37
CA SER A 433 -23.22 -11.45 7.57
C SER A 433 -22.64 -11.81 6.21
N SER A 434 -23.35 -11.47 5.13
CA SER A 434 -22.76 -11.49 3.80
C SER A 434 -21.57 -10.52 3.72
N ASN A 435 -20.48 -10.96 3.10
CA ASN A 435 -19.31 -10.11 2.90
C ASN A 435 -19.70 -8.88 2.07
N ALA A 436 -19.11 -7.72 2.40
CA ALA A 436 -19.26 -6.53 1.58
C ALA A 436 -18.73 -6.79 0.17
N SER A 437 -19.42 -6.26 -0.84
CA SER A 437 -19.10 -6.35 -2.27
C SER A 437 -18.49 -5.03 -2.76
N VAL A 438 -17.88 -5.02 -3.95
CA VAL A 438 -17.39 -3.78 -4.58
C VAL A 438 -18.49 -2.72 -4.68
N GLY A 439 -19.69 -3.09 -5.14
CA GLY A 439 -20.85 -2.21 -5.16
C GLY A 439 -21.24 -1.59 -3.80
N ASP A 440 -20.99 -2.27 -2.68
CA ASP A 440 -21.21 -1.69 -1.35
C ASP A 440 -20.23 -0.55 -1.06
N PHE A 441 -18.96 -0.71 -1.45
CA PHE A 441 -17.95 0.33 -1.34
C PHE A 441 -18.20 1.49 -2.32
N VAL A 442 -18.69 1.21 -3.54
CA VAL A 442 -19.13 2.25 -4.48
C VAL A 442 -20.22 3.12 -3.85
N ARG A 443 -21.23 2.52 -3.21
CA ARG A 443 -22.28 3.25 -2.50
C ARG A 443 -21.75 4.08 -1.34
N LEU A 444 -20.80 3.53 -0.57
CA LEU A 444 -20.14 4.26 0.51
C LEU A 444 -19.42 5.51 -0.02
N LEU A 445 -18.60 5.36 -1.07
CA LEU A 445 -17.85 6.47 -1.65
C LEU A 445 -18.79 7.53 -2.24
N ARG A 446 -19.84 7.14 -2.99
CA ARG A 446 -20.83 8.07 -3.54
C ARG A 446 -21.59 8.83 -2.45
N LYS A 447 -21.85 8.21 -1.30
CA LYS A 447 -22.48 8.87 -0.14
C LYS A 447 -21.62 10.01 0.41
N HIS A 448 -20.30 9.83 0.44
CA HIS A 448 -19.36 10.75 1.09
C HIS A 448 -18.58 11.65 0.12
N GLN A 449 -18.66 11.43 -1.20
CA GLN A 449 -17.92 12.22 -2.20
C GLN A 449 -18.20 13.73 -2.12
N LYS A 450 -19.42 14.12 -1.72
CA LYS A 450 -19.78 15.54 -1.58
C LYS A 450 -18.94 16.25 -0.52
N SER A 451 -18.55 15.55 0.55
CA SER A 451 -17.64 16.10 1.56
C SER A 451 -16.26 16.40 0.98
N CYS A 452 -15.73 15.53 0.11
CA CYS A 452 -14.48 15.79 -0.61
C CYS A 452 -14.61 16.98 -1.56
N HIS A 453 -15.70 17.07 -2.34
CA HIS A 453 -15.91 18.20 -3.26
C HIS A 453 -16.10 19.53 -2.52
N SER A 454 -16.80 19.52 -1.38
CA SER A 454 -16.95 20.69 -0.51
C SER A 454 -15.61 21.15 0.04
N PHE A 455 -14.76 20.23 0.49
CA PHE A 455 -13.40 20.54 0.93
C PHE A 455 -12.57 21.17 -0.20
N ILE A 456 -12.53 20.52 -1.37
CA ILE A 456 -11.76 21.03 -2.53
C ILE A 456 -12.29 22.41 -2.96
N HIS A 457 -13.60 22.61 -2.99
CA HIS A 457 -14.21 23.89 -3.32
C HIS A 457 -13.82 24.99 -2.33
N GLN A 458 -13.89 24.72 -1.02
CA GLN A 458 -13.48 25.68 0.01
C GLN A 458 -12.01 26.07 -0.14
N VAL A 459 -11.12 25.09 -0.40
CA VAL A 459 -9.71 25.35 -0.69
C VAL A 459 -9.54 26.23 -1.93
N CYS A 460 -10.17 25.86 -3.05
CA CYS A 460 -10.04 26.57 -4.33
C CYS A 460 -10.62 27.99 -4.28
N LYS A 461 -11.77 28.17 -3.61
CA LYS A 461 -12.49 29.44 -3.52
C LYS A 461 -11.89 30.40 -2.50
N ASN A 462 -11.53 29.92 -1.31
CA ASN A 462 -11.12 30.76 -0.20
C ASN A 462 -9.58 30.81 -0.02
N GLY A 463 -8.85 29.87 -0.61
CA GLY A 463 -7.40 29.71 -0.47
C GLY A 463 -6.67 29.74 -1.81
N PRO A 464 -6.60 30.90 -2.52
CA PRO A 464 -5.94 30.97 -3.82
C PRO A 464 -4.45 30.66 -3.76
N GLU A 465 -3.78 30.99 -2.66
CA GLU A 465 -2.36 30.70 -2.43
C GLU A 465 -2.09 29.19 -2.36
N ILE A 466 -2.76 28.48 -1.44
CA ILE A 466 -2.64 27.02 -1.32
C ILE A 466 -3.07 26.31 -2.60
N SER A 467 -4.12 26.80 -3.26
CA SER A 467 -4.58 26.26 -4.54
C SER A 467 -3.50 26.40 -5.62
N THR A 468 -2.78 27.52 -5.64
CA THR A 468 -1.66 27.74 -6.57
C THR A 468 -0.52 26.77 -6.31
N TRP A 469 -0.11 26.58 -5.05
CA TRP A 469 0.96 25.62 -4.69
C TRP A 469 0.65 24.20 -5.15
N TYR A 470 -0.56 23.70 -4.86
CA TYR A 470 -0.95 22.35 -5.26
C TYR A 470 -1.18 22.22 -6.77
N LYS A 471 -1.65 23.28 -7.43
CA LYS A 471 -1.79 23.30 -8.90
C LYS A 471 -0.43 23.25 -9.60
N GLU A 472 0.55 24.01 -9.13
CA GLU A 472 1.92 23.97 -9.64
C GLU A 472 2.57 22.61 -9.43
N TYR A 473 2.43 22.04 -8.24
CA TYR A 473 2.88 20.69 -7.94
C TYR A 473 2.24 19.64 -8.86
N ALA A 474 0.91 19.68 -9.01
CA ALA A 474 0.18 18.75 -9.87
C ALA A 474 0.59 18.90 -11.34
N ARG A 475 0.84 20.13 -11.81
CA ARG A 475 1.34 20.40 -13.17
C ARG A 475 2.75 19.83 -13.37
N SER A 476 3.65 20.08 -12.43
CA SER A 476 5.02 19.54 -12.46
C SER A 476 5.00 18.01 -12.48
N SER A 477 4.16 17.40 -11.63
CA SER A 477 3.98 15.95 -11.55
C SER A 477 3.42 15.39 -12.87
N ALA A 478 2.39 16.02 -13.45
CA ALA A 478 1.80 15.58 -14.72
C ALA A 478 2.82 15.65 -15.87
N ALA A 479 3.70 16.65 -15.87
CA ALA A 479 4.74 16.81 -16.88
C ALA A 479 5.79 15.68 -16.87
N GLN A 480 6.06 15.06 -15.70
CA GLN A 480 6.98 13.91 -15.61
C GLN A 480 6.55 12.73 -16.48
N PHE A 481 5.24 12.61 -16.74
CA PHE A 481 4.67 11.55 -17.58
C PHE A 481 4.72 11.85 -19.07
N ARG A 482 5.23 12.99 -19.53
CA ARG A 482 5.33 13.28 -20.98
C ARG A 482 6.45 12.48 -21.62
N VAL A 483 6.23 12.02 -22.86
CA VAL A 483 7.28 11.37 -23.66
C VAL A 483 8.24 12.40 -24.28
N ASN A 484 7.78 13.65 -24.51
CA ASN A 484 8.46 14.64 -25.36
C ASN A 484 8.51 16.06 -24.77
N ASP A 485 9.49 16.39 -23.92
CA ASP A 485 9.86 17.80 -23.64
C ASP A 485 11.34 18.13 -23.97
N GLN A 486 12.15 17.18 -24.48
CA GLN A 486 13.60 17.43 -24.67
C GLN A 486 14.17 17.39 -26.10
N LYS A 487 13.48 16.89 -27.13
CA LYS A 487 14.03 16.92 -28.51
C LYS A 487 12.93 17.03 -29.57
N GLU A 488 12.65 18.26 -30.01
CA GLU A 488 11.74 18.57 -31.14
C GLU A 488 12.19 17.99 -32.50
N ASN A 489 13.27 17.20 -32.59
CA ASN A 489 13.84 16.73 -33.86
C ASN A 489 14.01 15.20 -34.00
N ILE A 490 13.41 14.38 -33.13
CA ILE A 490 13.39 12.92 -33.35
C ILE A 490 12.00 12.54 -33.87
N SER A 491 11.97 11.90 -35.04
CA SER A 491 10.75 11.41 -35.67
C SER A 491 9.93 10.55 -34.69
N ILE A 492 8.61 10.80 -34.65
CA ILE A 492 7.61 10.09 -33.83
C ILE A 492 7.71 8.56 -33.98
N SER A 493 8.33 8.08 -35.07
CA SER A 493 8.57 6.67 -35.38
C SER A 493 9.52 5.92 -34.43
N ASN A 494 10.32 6.59 -33.59
CA ASN A 494 11.40 5.94 -32.83
C ASN A 494 11.05 5.56 -31.38
N PHE A 495 9.84 5.88 -30.88
CA PHE A 495 9.41 5.50 -29.53
C PHE A 495 8.31 4.43 -29.61
N GLY A 496 8.72 3.17 -29.82
CA GLY A 496 7.81 2.03 -29.83
C GLY A 496 7.66 1.37 -28.46
N GLY A 497 6.45 1.27 -27.93
CA GLY A 497 6.17 0.45 -26.76
C GLY A 497 6.59 1.08 -25.43
N ALA A 498 7.84 0.85 -25.00
CA ALA A 498 8.38 1.24 -23.69
C ALA A 498 8.70 2.75 -23.54
N GLY A 499 8.26 3.58 -24.50
CA GLY A 499 8.48 5.02 -24.56
C GLY A 499 9.93 5.44 -24.29
N LYS A 500 10.22 6.24 -23.25
CA LYS A 500 11.56 6.84 -23.03
C LYS A 500 12.70 5.82 -22.86
N LEU A 501 12.39 4.57 -22.48
CA LEU A 501 13.38 3.51 -22.26
C LEU A 501 13.53 2.53 -23.42
N THR A 502 12.77 2.69 -24.51
CA THR A 502 12.76 1.73 -25.63
C THR A 502 14.16 1.45 -26.16
N SER A 503 14.93 2.49 -26.46
CA SER A 503 16.28 2.35 -27.02
C SER A 503 17.26 1.65 -26.08
N GLN A 504 17.19 1.93 -24.78
CA GLN A 504 18.09 1.35 -23.78
C GLN A 504 17.77 -0.14 -23.58
N LEU A 505 16.49 -0.50 -23.61
CA LEU A 505 16.05 -1.89 -23.50
C LEU A 505 16.41 -2.70 -24.75
N GLU A 506 16.25 -2.13 -25.96
CA GLU A 506 16.69 -2.77 -27.21
C GLU A 506 18.21 -2.97 -27.25
N ALA A 507 18.97 -1.99 -26.78
CA ALA A 507 20.43 -2.12 -26.65
C ALA A 507 20.81 -3.25 -25.68
N ALA A 508 20.18 -3.32 -24.50
CA ALA A 508 20.45 -4.36 -23.52
C ALA A 508 20.14 -5.77 -24.03
N ILE A 509 19.09 -5.94 -24.85
CA ILE A 509 18.79 -7.23 -25.49
C ILE A 509 19.79 -7.56 -26.59
N SER A 510 20.22 -6.57 -27.36
CA SER A 510 21.14 -6.76 -28.48
C SER A 510 22.52 -7.27 -28.04
N GLU A 511 22.93 -6.99 -26.80
CA GLU A 511 24.16 -7.49 -26.19
C GLU A 511 24.11 -8.99 -25.84
N LEU A 512 22.92 -9.61 -25.82
CA LEU A 512 22.73 -11.00 -25.42
C LEU A 512 22.87 -12.00 -26.61
N PRO A 513 23.33 -13.24 -26.35
CA PRO A 513 23.34 -14.32 -27.34
C PRO A 513 21.96 -14.58 -27.97
N GLU A 514 21.92 -14.93 -29.25
CA GLU A 514 20.67 -15.13 -30.02
C GLU A 514 19.66 -16.07 -29.34
N LYS A 515 20.14 -17.18 -28.76
CA LYS A 515 19.29 -18.11 -28.02
C LYS A 515 18.61 -17.47 -26.80
N GLN A 516 19.33 -16.61 -26.07
CA GLN A 516 18.79 -15.91 -24.90
C GLN A 516 17.80 -14.82 -25.32
N ARG A 517 18.09 -14.08 -26.41
CA ARG A 517 17.15 -13.12 -27.01
C ARG A 517 15.83 -13.79 -27.37
N GLY A 518 15.86 -14.93 -28.05
CA GLY A 518 14.65 -15.68 -28.40
C GLY A 518 13.82 -16.13 -27.19
N GLN A 519 14.46 -16.47 -26.07
CA GLN A 519 13.77 -16.82 -24.82
C GLN A 519 13.10 -15.61 -24.17
N ILE A 520 13.79 -14.46 -24.14
CA ILE A 520 13.24 -13.21 -23.60
C ILE A 520 12.03 -12.77 -24.42
N LEU A 521 12.14 -12.76 -25.74
CA LEU A 521 11.03 -12.36 -26.61
C LEU A 521 9.80 -13.28 -26.44
N ALA A 522 10.00 -14.59 -26.28
CA ALA A 522 8.91 -15.52 -26.00
C ALA A 522 8.24 -15.26 -24.63
N GLU A 523 9.02 -14.92 -23.59
CA GLU A 523 8.48 -14.51 -22.29
C GLU A 523 7.71 -13.17 -22.40
N CYS A 524 8.22 -12.20 -23.17
CA CYS A 524 7.54 -10.93 -23.45
C CYS A 524 6.22 -11.15 -24.18
N ASP A 525 6.17 -12.02 -25.19
CA ASP A 525 4.93 -12.33 -25.93
C ASP A 525 3.88 -12.99 -25.02
N ALA A 526 4.31 -13.95 -24.17
CA ALA A 526 3.44 -14.58 -23.19
C ALA A 526 2.89 -13.57 -22.17
N TYR A 527 3.75 -12.65 -21.70
CA TYR A 527 3.34 -11.58 -20.80
C TYR A 527 2.40 -10.58 -21.47
N ALA A 528 2.64 -10.20 -22.73
CA ALA A 528 1.76 -9.31 -23.50
C ALA A 528 0.36 -9.92 -23.66
N ALA A 529 0.28 -11.22 -23.96
CA ALA A 529 -0.99 -11.95 -24.04
C ALA A 529 -1.72 -11.98 -22.68
N TYR A 530 -0.99 -12.26 -21.60
CA TYR A 530 -1.52 -12.20 -20.22
C TYR A 530 -2.06 -10.80 -19.88
N HIS A 531 -1.31 -9.75 -20.18
CA HIS A 531 -1.71 -8.37 -19.91
C HIS A 531 -2.95 -7.94 -20.71
N SER A 532 -3.05 -8.36 -21.97
CA SER A 532 -4.22 -8.13 -22.82
C SER A 532 -5.47 -8.82 -22.26
N HIS A 533 -5.32 -10.04 -21.75
CA HIS A 533 -6.38 -10.76 -21.05
C HIS A 533 -6.82 -10.04 -19.76
N LEU A 534 -5.87 -9.62 -18.91
CA LEU A 534 -6.17 -8.84 -17.70
C LEU A 534 -6.89 -7.53 -18.02
N THR A 535 -6.47 -6.83 -19.08
CA THR A 535 -7.11 -5.59 -19.53
C THR A 535 -8.56 -5.84 -19.91
N THR A 536 -8.85 -6.96 -20.58
CA THR A 536 -10.21 -7.36 -20.97
C THR A 536 -11.08 -7.66 -19.76
N ILE A 537 -10.57 -8.44 -18.80
CA ILE A 537 -11.28 -8.74 -17.55
C ILE A 537 -11.53 -7.46 -16.75
N SER A 538 -10.50 -6.65 -16.54
CA SER A 538 -10.61 -5.38 -15.79
C SER A 538 -11.64 -4.44 -16.42
N LYS A 539 -11.70 -4.37 -17.76
CA LYS A 539 -12.74 -3.58 -18.46
C LYS A 539 -14.12 -4.16 -18.23
N SER A 540 -14.28 -5.48 -18.33
CA SER A 540 -15.56 -6.14 -18.04
C SER A 540 -16.01 -5.92 -16.60
N ASP A 541 -15.10 -5.97 -15.63
CA ASP A 541 -15.38 -5.72 -14.21
C ASP A 541 -15.79 -4.26 -13.99
N MET A 542 -15.12 -3.31 -14.64
CA MET A 542 -15.49 -1.88 -14.59
C MET A 542 -16.90 -1.67 -15.15
N ILE A 543 -17.19 -2.28 -16.31
CA ILE A 543 -18.50 -2.20 -16.94
C ILE A 543 -19.59 -2.77 -16.03
N PHE A 544 -19.32 -3.91 -15.38
CA PHE A 544 -20.27 -4.54 -14.47
C PHE A 544 -20.61 -3.65 -13.26
N GLU A 545 -19.59 -3.12 -12.58
CA GLU A 545 -19.79 -2.32 -11.36
C GLU A 545 -20.47 -0.98 -11.65
N VAL A 546 -20.18 -0.36 -12.80
CA VAL A 546 -20.86 0.88 -13.22
C VAL A 546 -22.33 0.61 -13.60
N ARG A 547 -22.65 -0.51 -14.28
CA ARG A 547 -24.04 -0.86 -14.68
C ARG A 547 -24.94 -1.14 -13.50
N HIS A 548 -24.43 -1.83 -12.49
CA HIS A 548 -25.24 -2.23 -11.35
C HIS A 548 -25.36 -1.08 -10.35
N GLU A 549 -26.25 -0.13 -10.68
CA GLU A 549 -26.83 0.81 -9.71
C GLU A 549 -28.03 0.17 -9.00
N PRO A 550 -27.92 -0.24 -7.72
CA PRO A 550 -29.10 -0.30 -6.87
C PRO A 550 -29.19 0.99 -6.05
N ALA A 551 -30.41 1.53 -5.98
CA ALA A 551 -30.75 2.76 -5.27
C ALA A 551 -30.12 2.85 -3.86
N PRO A 552 -29.79 4.05 -3.36
CA PRO A 552 -29.27 4.24 -2.01
C PRO A 552 -30.34 3.88 -0.97
N GLY A 553 -30.41 2.60 -0.59
CA GLY A 553 -31.06 2.18 0.64
C GLY A 553 -30.31 2.80 1.81
N LYS A 554 -31.01 3.55 2.66
CA LYS A 554 -30.43 4.18 3.86
C LYS A 554 -29.66 3.13 4.68
N LEU A 555 -28.34 3.24 4.76
CA LEU A 555 -27.54 2.51 5.74
C LEU A 555 -28.00 2.98 7.12
N LYS A 556 -28.89 2.23 7.77
CA LYS A 556 -29.43 2.58 9.09
C LYS A 556 -28.29 2.49 10.10
N ARG A 557 -28.01 3.59 10.81
CA ARG A 557 -27.11 3.64 11.98
C ARG A 557 -27.52 2.55 12.97
N ALA A 558 -26.72 1.50 13.09
CA ALA A 558 -26.90 0.45 14.07
C ALA A 558 -25.84 0.61 15.17
N PHE A 559 -26.07 1.52 16.11
CA PHE A 559 -25.25 1.62 17.32
C PHE A 559 -25.98 1.23 18.61
N THR A 560 -27.24 0.76 18.57
CA THR A 560 -27.99 0.45 19.81
C THR A 560 -29.03 -0.68 19.73
N SER A 561 -28.99 -1.60 18.74
CA SER A 561 -30.00 -2.67 18.68
C SER A 561 -29.42 -4.04 18.33
N SER A 562 -29.75 -5.02 19.17
CA SER A 562 -29.43 -6.45 19.08
C SER A 562 -30.19 -7.21 17.98
N LYS A 563 -30.59 -6.55 16.89
CA LYS A 563 -31.25 -7.19 15.74
C LYS A 563 -30.45 -6.97 14.46
N SER A 564 -29.98 -8.07 13.87
CA SER A 564 -29.34 -8.12 12.56
C SER A 564 -30.25 -7.53 11.49
N ALA A 565 -29.90 -6.36 10.95
CA ALA A 565 -30.58 -5.81 9.80
C ALA A 565 -30.21 -6.65 8.56
N THR A 566 -31.22 -7.19 7.88
CA THR A 566 -31.08 -7.82 6.57
C THR A 566 -30.64 -6.78 5.54
N ARG A 567 -29.35 -6.81 5.19
CA ARG A 567 -28.79 -6.06 4.06
C ARG A 567 -29.26 -6.75 2.77
N GLU A 568 -29.94 -6.03 1.88
CA GLU A 568 -30.14 -6.56 0.51
C GLU A 568 -28.76 -6.72 -0.13
N PRO A 569 -28.35 -7.94 -0.51
CA PRO A 569 -27.03 -8.18 -1.06
C PRO A 569 -26.95 -7.58 -2.48
N SER A 570 -25.94 -6.75 -2.72
CA SER A 570 -25.58 -6.32 -4.07
C SER A 570 -25.17 -7.55 -4.91
N PRO A 571 -25.42 -7.57 -6.22
CA PRO A 571 -24.96 -8.66 -7.08
C PRO A 571 -23.43 -8.77 -7.00
N THR A 572 -22.93 -9.98 -6.76
CA THR A 572 -21.51 -10.26 -6.57
C THR A 572 -20.92 -10.90 -7.82
N ARG A 573 -19.81 -10.37 -8.32
CA ARG A 573 -18.97 -11.04 -9.31
C ARG A 573 -17.82 -11.78 -8.60
N PRO A 574 -17.43 -12.98 -9.05
CA PRO A 574 -16.19 -13.59 -8.59
C PRO A 574 -15.00 -12.72 -9.00
N GLY A 575 -14.17 -12.30 -8.04
CA GLY A 575 -12.94 -11.56 -8.29
C GLY A 575 -12.76 -10.24 -7.51
N PRO A 576 -11.58 -9.61 -7.65
CA PRO A 576 -11.15 -8.42 -6.92
C PRO A 576 -11.83 -7.11 -7.35
N GLY A 577 -12.57 -7.11 -8.46
CA GLY A 577 -13.10 -5.90 -9.10
C GLY A 577 -12.16 -5.34 -10.19
N PRO A 578 -12.52 -4.22 -10.82
CA PRO A 578 -11.69 -3.58 -11.84
C PRO A 578 -10.35 -3.07 -11.32
N GLY A 579 -9.36 -3.06 -12.22
CA GLY A 579 -8.01 -2.58 -11.97
C GLY A 579 -6.97 -3.67 -12.20
N ILE A 580 -6.11 -3.50 -13.21
CA ILE A 580 -5.01 -4.43 -13.50
C ILE A 580 -4.07 -4.57 -12.29
N PHE A 581 -3.89 -3.49 -11.52
CA PHE A 581 -3.05 -3.49 -10.31
C PHE A 581 -3.55 -4.46 -9.22
N LEU A 582 -4.87 -4.71 -9.09
CA LEU A 582 -5.39 -5.67 -8.10
C LEU A 582 -5.02 -7.10 -8.47
N ARG A 583 -5.04 -7.43 -9.76
CA ARG A 583 -4.64 -8.76 -10.25
C ARG A 583 -3.13 -8.96 -10.12
N ARG A 584 -2.33 -7.92 -10.38
CA ARG A 584 -0.89 -7.93 -10.12
C ARG A 584 -0.56 -8.05 -8.63
N TRP A 585 -1.32 -7.37 -7.78
CA TRP A 585 -1.21 -7.54 -6.33
C TRP A 585 -1.53 -8.97 -5.92
N GLN A 586 -2.64 -9.55 -6.40
CA GLN A 586 -2.96 -10.96 -6.13
C GLN A 586 -1.83 -11.90 -6.57
N ALA A 587 -1.16 -11.63 -7.69
CA ALA A 587 -0.02 -12.44 -8.13
C ALA A 587 1.15 -12.40 -7.11
N TYR A 588 1.48 -11.24 -6.54
CA TYR A 588 2.49 -11.16 -5.47
C TYR A 588 2.08 -11.91 -4.20
N VAL A 589 0.80 -11.83 -3.82
CA VAL A 589 0.28 -12.56 -2.67
C VAL A 589 0.39 -14.06 -2.95
N ASN A 590 -0.04 -14.51 -4.13
CA ASN A 590 -0.01 -15.92 -4.53
C ASN A 590 1.41 -16.46 -4.59
N ASP A 591 2.38 -15.75 -5.18
CA ASP A 591 3.77 -16.21 -5.33
C ASP A 591 4.56 -16.22 -3.99
N THR A 592 3.99 -15.70 -2.91
CA THR A 592 4.68 -15.70 -1.61
C THR A 592 4.81 -17.12 -1.06
N ALA A 593 6.03 -17.65 -1.01
CA ALA A 593 6.35 -18.95 -0.43
C ALA A 593 6.05 -19.02 1.07
N ILE A 594 5.54 -20.18 1.50
CA ILE A 594 5.12 -20.50 2.85
C ILE A 594 5.66 -21.90 3.22
N THR A 595 6.16 -22.05 4.45
CA THR A 595 6.64 -23.34 4.96
C THR A 595 5.64 -24.48 4.70
N PRO A 596 6.09 -25.69 4.32
CA PRO A 596 5.26 -26.88 4.28
C PRO A 596 4.52 -27.13 5.59
N ALA A 597 3.31 -27.68 5.51
CA ALA A 597 2.47 -27.97 6.69
C ALA A 597 2.74 -29.35 7.32
N ARG A 598 3.38 -30.26 6.56
CA ARG A 598 3.65 -31.65 6.94
C ARG A 598 4.97 -32.12 6.30
N LEU A 599 5.50 -33.23 6.80
CA LEU A 599 6.63 -33.93 6.18
C LEU A 599 6.30 -34.31 4.74
N ASP A 600 7.30 -34.25 3.86
CA ASP A 600 7.20 -34.55 2.42
C ASP A 600 6.10 -33.76 1.67
N GLY A 601 5.66 -32.63 2.23
CA GLY A 601 4.69 -31.74 1.61
C GLY A 601 5.36 -30.69 0.71
N PRO A 602 4.72 -30.24 -0.38
CA PRO A 602 5.29 -29.16 -1.19
C PRO A 602 5.36 -27.85 -0.39
N VAL A 603 6.28 -26.98 -0.79
CA VAL A 603 6.26 -25.56 -0.38
C VAL A 603 4.90 -24.98 -0.75
N ARG A 604 4.25 -24.36 0.24
CA ARG A 604 2.94 -23.74 0.09
C ARG A 604 3.10 -22.31 -0.40
N HIS A 605 2.02 -21.72 -0.87
CA HIS A 605 2.00 -20.41 -1.50
C HIS A 605 0.86 -19.58 -0.93
N GLY A 606 0.98 -18.25 -0.96
CA GLY A 606 0.00 -17.35 -0.34
C GLY A 606 -1.43 -17.47 -0.88
N GLY A 607 -1.57 -18.01 -2.10
CA GLY A 607 -2.85 -18.29 -2.75
C GLY A 607 -3.46 -19.65 -2.39
N ASP A 608 -2.72 -20.53 -1.72
CA ASP A 608 -3.22 -21.85 -1.35
C ASP A 608 -4.36 -21.72 -0.33
N ILE A 609 -5.39 -22.57 -0.49
CA ILE A 609 -6.64 -22.45 0.28
C ILE A 609 -6.41 -22.56 1.79
N ASP A 610 -5.48 -23.41 2.22
CA ASP A 610 -5.14 -23.59 3.63
C ASP A 610 -4.38 -22.37 4.18
N VAL A 611 -3.53 -21.72 3.37
CA VAL A 611 -2.82 -20.49 3.73
C VAL A 611 -3.78 -19.31 3.85
N VAL A 612 -4.68 -19.14 2.86
CA VAL A 612 -5.73 -18.11 2.89
C VAL A 612 -6.65 -18.33 4.09
N THR A 613 -7.04 -19.59 4.35
CA THR A 613 -7.88 -19.93 5.51
C THR A 613 -7.17 -19.61 6.82
N ALA A 614 -5.88 -19.94 6.94
CA ALA A 614 -5.09 -19.64 8.14
C ALA A 614 -5.02 -18.14 8.45
N GLY A 615 -4.84 -17.29 7.43
CA GLY A 615 -4.81 -15.83 7.61
C GLY A 615 -6.18 -15.20 7.94
N ARG A 616 -7.29 -15.89 7.64
CA ARG A 616 -8.66 -15.43 7.91
C ARG A 616 -9.18 -15.78 9.30
N ILE A 617 -8.56 -16.75 9.97
CA ILE A 617 -8.96 -17.14 11.33
C ILE A 617 -8.56 -16.00 12.26
N PRO A 618 -9.52 -15.28 12.89
CA PRO A 618 -9.18 -14.24 13.83
C PRO A 618 -8.38 -14.87 14.96
N LYS A 619 -7.18 -14.33 15.22
CA LYS A 619 -6.36 -14.83 16.34
C LYS A 619 -7.11 -14.69 17.67
N SER A 620 -8.01 -13.69 17.74
CA SER A 620 -8.93 -13.47 18.87
C SER A 620 -9.93 -14.62 18.92
N GLY A 621 -9.95 -15.35 20.04
CA GLY A 621 -10.83 -16.51 20.25
C GLY A 621 -12.32 -16.27 20.03
N ALA A 622 -12.75 -15.02 19.80
CA ALA A 622 -14.07 -14.65 19.29
C ALA A 622 -14.16 -14.87 17.77
N GLY A 623 -13.99 -16.11 17.30
CA GLY A 623 -14.06 -16.38 15.86
C GLY A 623 -13.72 -17.79 15.39
N LYS A 624 -13.65 -18.80 16.28
CA LYS A 624 -13.32 -20.19 15.89
C LYS A 624 -14.27 -20.81 14.83
N ASP A 625 -15.37 -20.13 14.49
CA ASP A 625 -16.45 -20.65 13.66
C ASP A 625 -16.76 -19.83 12.38
N ALA A 626 -15.93 -18.85 12.02
CA ALA A 626 -16.12 -18.10 10.77
C ALA A 626 -15.50 -18.87 9.59
N GLN A 627 -16.21 -19.86 9.04
CA GLN A 627 -15.90 -20.38 7.71
C GLN A 627 -16.20 -19.29 6.67
N VAL A 628 -15.23 -18.43 6.40
CA VAL A 628 -15.31 -17.51 5.26
C VAL A 628 -14.75 -18.25 4.06
N GLN A 629 -15.63 -18.74 3.19
CA GLN A 629 -15.27 -19.38 1.92
C GLN A 629 -14.19 -18.55 1.22
N ALA A 630 -13.06 -19.19 0.89
CA ALA A 630 -12.11 -18.64 -0.07
C ALA A 630 -12.92 -18.23 -1.31
N ALA A 631 -12.69 -17.02 -1.83
CA ALA A 631 -13.22 -16.71 -3.15
C ALA A 631 -12.63 -17.77 -4.07
N ASP A 632 -13.47 -18.56 -4.73
CA ASP A 632 -13.06 -19.60 -5.68
C ASP A 632 -12.60 -18.86 -6.95
N ASP A 633 -11.47 -18.14 -6.85
CA ASP A 633 -10.87 -17.35 -7.93
C ASP A 633 -10.09 -18.27 -8.89
N LYS A 634 -10.72 -19.37 -9.31
CA LYS A 634 -10.17 -20.34 -10.27
C LYS A 634 -10.06 -19.79 -11.71
N GLU A 635 -10.57 -18.59 -11.98
CA GLU A 635 -10.64 -18.04 -13.35
C GLU A 635 -9.40 -17.23 -13.77
N VAL A 636 -8.40 -17.01 -12.91
CA VAL A 636 -7.23 -16.19 -13.27
C VAL A 636 -6.03 -17.09 -13.55
N ASN A 637 -5.57 -17.09 -14.80
CA ASN A 637 -4.26 -17.67 -15.13
C ASN A 637 -3.17 -16.96 -14.30
N ASP A 638 -2.27 -17.72 -13.69
CA ASP A 638 -1.12 -17.15 -13.01
C ASP A 638 -0.28 -16.29 -13.96
N ALA A 639 0.32 -15.23 -13.41
CA ALA A 639 1.23 -14.38 -14.19
C ALA A 639 2.41 -15.23 -14.72
N PRO A 640 2.83 -15.06 -15.98
CA PRO A 640 4.05 -15.70 -16.47
C PRO A 640 5.25 -15.31 -15.60
N LYS A 641 6.01 -16.31 -15.10
CA LYS A 641 7.11 -16.08 -14.15
C LYS A 641 8.26 -15.24 -14.70
N CYS A 642 8.45 -15.22 -16.02
CA CYS A 642 9.50 -14.45 -16.73
C CYS A 642 10.91 -14.56 -16.11
N THR A 643 11.24 -15.74 -15.57
CA THR A 643 12.46 -15.95 -14.76
C THR A 643 13.73 -15.73 -15.57
N ARG A 644 13.70 -15.99 -16.88
CA ARG A 644 14.87 -15.78 -17.75
C ARG A 644 15.10 -14.32 -18.06
N THR A 645 14.04 -13.58 -18.36
CA THR A 645 14.09 -12.12 -18.54
C THR A 645 14.62 -11.44 -17.29
N ILE A 646 14.07 -11.78 -16.12
CA ILE A 646 14.52 -11.22 -14.84
C ILE A 646 15.99 -11.57 -14.56
N GLY A 647 16.37 -12.84 -14.72
CA GLY A 647 17.73 -13.31 -14.42
C GLY A 647 18.81 -12.73 -15.35
N LEU A 648 18.47 -12.39 -16.59
CA LEU A 648 19.42 -11.84 -17.56
C LEU A 648 19.46 -10.31 -17.58
N LEU A 649 18.32 -9.65 -17.37
CA LEU A 649 18.18 -8.21 -17.57
C LEU A 649 17.91 -7.42 -16.28
N GLY A 650 17.57 -8.05 -15.16
CA GLY A 650 17.22 -7.33 -13.92
C GLY A 650 18.32 -6.39 -13.42
N ALA A 651 19.55 -6.88 -13.29
CA ALA A 651 20.68 -6.05 -12.87
C ALA A 651 20.99 -4.92 -13.87
N ARG A 652 20.95 -5.23 -15.17
CA ARG A 652 21.17 -4.23 -16.23
C ARG A 652 20.07 -3.18 -16.25
N PHE A 653 18.82 -3.57 -15.99
CA PHE A 653 17.69 -2.65 -15.89
C PHE A 653 17.89 -1.65 -14.75
N ARG A 654 18.30 -2.12 -13.56
CA ARG A 654 18.65 -1.24 -12.43
C ARG A 654 19.71 -0.20 -12.81
N GLU A 655 20.73 -0.60 -13.56
CA GLU A 655 21.74 0.34 -14.09
C GLU A 655 21.13 1.37 -15.04
N ILE A 656 20.27 0.95 -15.99
CA ILE A 656 19.54 1.84 -16.89
C ILE A 656 18.72 2.88 -16.09
N LEU A 657 18.05 2.47 -15.01
CA LEU A 657 17.29 3.38 -14.16
C LEU A 657 18.19 4.42 -13.46
N ARG A 658 19.37 4.01 -12.97
CA ARG A 658 20.36 4.92 -12.37
C ARG A 658 20.87 5.94 -13.38
N GLU A 659 21.22 5.49 -14.58
CA GLU A 659 21.71 6.35 -15.66
C GLU A 659 20.65 7.38 -16.06
N THR A 660 19.39 6.95 -16.16
CA THR A 660 18.25 7.82 -16.51
C THR A 660 18.05 8.91 -15.44
N SER A 661 18.08 8.54 -14.16
CA SER A 661 17.91 9.47 -13.04
C SER A 661 18.99 10.56 -12.97
N ARG A 662 20.23 10.29 -13.44
CA ARG A 662 21.31 11.29 -13.50
C ARG A 662 21.15 12.34 -14.59
N THR A 663 20.35 12.03 -15.61
CA THR A 663 20.11 12.92 -16.77
C THR A 663 18.89 13.81 -16.64
N ALA A 664 18.03 13.56 -15.64
CA ALA A 664 16.93 14.45 -15.30
C ALA A 664 17.48 15.75 -14.67
N PRO A 665 17.03 16.95 -15.08
CA PRO A 665 17.55 18.20 -14.56
C PRO A 665 17.25 18.31 -13.05
N THR A 666 18.28 18.17 -12.24
CA THR A 666 18.27 18.40 -10.79
C THR A 666 17.99 19.87 -10.53
N ARG A 667 16.73 20.29 -10.46
CA ARG A 667 16.37 21.65 -10.03
C ARG A 667 16.31 21.71 -8.50
N VAL A 668 17.42 21.36 -7.85
CA VAL A 668 17.65 21.58 -6.42
C VAL A 668 19.15 21.85 -6.23
N GLU A 669 19.61 23.01 -6.70
CA GLU A 669 20.74 23.66 -6.02
C GLU A 669 20.14 24.27 -4.74
N LEU A 670 20.29 23.56 -3.62
CA LEU A 670 20.12 24.14 -2.30
C LEU A 670 21.10 25.31 -2.20
N GLY A 671 20.57 26.51 -2.01
CA GLY A 671 21.35 27.74 -1.96
C GLY A 671 22.49 27.68 -0.93
N GLN A 672 23.70 27.57 -1.44
CA GLN A 672 24.86 28.20 -0.83
C GLN A 672 25.04 29.55 -1.54
N GLU A 673 24.38 30.58 -1.02
CA GLU A 673 24.92 31.93 -1.18
C GLU A 673 26.06 32.04 -0.17
N ASP A 674 27.29 31.93 -0.67
CA ASP A 674 28.47 32.41 0.02
C ASP A 674 28.29 33.90 0.31
N ILE A 675 28.19 34.23 1.59
CA ILE A 675 28.31 35.60 2.09
C ILE A 675 29.80 35.87 2.26
N ASP A 676 30.36 36.64 1.33
CA ASP A 676 31.51 37.53 1.57
C ASP A 676 31.02 38.99 1.52
#